data_AF-A0A3N5ERW8-F1
#
_entry.id   AF-A0A3N5ERW8-F1
#
_cell.length_a   1.000
_cell.length_b   1.000
_cell.length_c   1.000
_cell.angle_alpha   90.00
_cell.angle_beta   90.00
_cell.angle_gamma   90.00
#
_symmetry.space_group_name_H-M   'P 1'
#
loop_
_entity.id
_entity.type
_entity.pdbx_description
1 polymer ?
#
loop_
_entity_poly.entity_id
_entity_poly.type
_entity_poly.pdbx_seq_one_letter_code
_entity_poly.pdbx_strand_id
1 'polypeptide(L)'
;MPPIAASSDRRGARLLDAVFAIGAIAFVALAVAGATRTWSPVPHWDMWDGYLGFYTKLADGDAGAWWAQHNEHRMVLGRLLFWIDLAHFRGRGVFLIVANYLLVAAACALFVRMAWERTHGSMRWLAGFLVAWLFLWIQENNLTWGFQSAFFLAQLLPLCGFWSMHHAARGKPGAFGWALAFGVLSIGTMANGVLALPLMSVQALLCGLGRRRIVILALASLACTALYFNGYVAPAGHGSLTRSLLESPGMVLRFTLLYLGGPFAHLAGGAASGIGVGLVAGASMLVVCAGATWRALRQRPPDTLRIALLAFMVYVGGTAFGTAGGRAAFGIEQALSSRYMTPALMAWAALLLIALPAGGPRRRAPRATLAIACALLLVPMAPLQWAALQRHDAVQFERSVGTLALAMGVRDARTIGQTFPFIDQALSIARVPRERHWSIFATPPWRDAASTIGAPSGTTVRGDVACRGGIDEAESIGDDSRYLRITGWLHDTTHDRVPHSAQVVDARGVVRGLLLTGHFRPDVAAALTPAATRAGFVGFVLAEDEGADLRLVDPEGGCALRTTVPRLVYRIRPGSESAAASVGAERVVSQGEWLGTDESDSRPAGMKVIGSWVRGHGDTGAARLSLAPGDRLLYRSGPSAGRQYVEVVGQPGSRRTLPRAIDWVVLEVASTGPGGPRSELRFVDAGDGWGEWSAVAVNAD
;
A
#
# COMPACT_ATOMS: atom_id res chain seq x y z
N MET A 1 51.77 6.28 41.06
CA MET A 1 51.15 6.05 39.74
C MET A 1 49.64 6.19 39.87
N PRO A 2 48.99 7.14 39.19
CA PRO A 2 47.53 7.25 39.18
C PRO A 2 46.91 6.20 38.24
N PRO A 3 45.61 5.87 38.37
CA PRO A 3 45.00 4.75 37.65
C PRO A 3 44.68 5.15 36.20
N ILE A 4 45.54 4.74 35.26
CA ILE A 4 45.37 4.98 33.81
C ILE A 4 44.17 4.17 33.25
N ALA A 5 43.82 3.03 33.87
CA ALA A 5 42.77 2.11 33.40
C ALA A 5 41.32 2.63 33.50
N ALA A 6 41.01 3.56 34.43
CA ALA A 6 39.65 4.07 34.58
C ALA A 6 39.24 5.10 33.50
N SER A 7 40.24 5.66 32.80
CA SER A 7 40.03 6.71 31.79
C SER A 7 39.69 6.15 30.40
N SER A 8 40.30 5.01 30.02
CA SER A 8 40.06 4.34 28.73
C SER A 8 38.67 3.69 28.68
N ASP A 9 38.23 3.07 29.79
CA ASP A 9 36.93 2.39 29.89
C ASP A 9 35.76 3.38 29.78
N ARG A 10 35.91 4.59 30.35
CA ARG A 10 34.94 5.69 30.20
C ARG A 10 34.89 6.25 28.78
N ARG A 11 36.01 6.30 28.05
CA ARG A 11 36.06 6.75 26.65
C ARG A 11 35.37 5.76 25.73
N GLY A 12 35.62 4.46 25.89
CA GLY A 12 34.96 3.40 25.12
C GLY A 12 33.44 3.39 25.29
N ALA A 13 32.95 3.52 26.53
CA ALA A 13 31.51 3.58 26.80
C ALA A 13 30.84 4.81 26.16
N ARG A 14 31.50 5.98 26.19
CA ARG A 14 30.99 7.21 25.54
C ARG A 14 30.96 7.09 24.02
N LEU A 15 31.97 6.47 23.42
CA LEU A 15 32.01 6.23 21.97
C LEU A 15 30.85 5.31 21.55
N LEU A 16 30.63 4.23 22.31
CA LEU A 16 29.52 3.32 22.06
C LEU A 16 28.16 4.02 22.12
N ASP A 17 27.93 4.78 23.19
CA ASP A 17 26.69 5.57 23.36
C ASP A 17 26.50 6.56 22.19
N ALA A 18 27.58 7.21 21.74
CA ALA A 18 27.54 8.15 20.61
C ALA A 18 27.20 7.45 19.28
N VAL A 19 27.80 6.29 18.99
CA VAL A 19 27.53 5.52 17.76
C VAL A 19 26.04 5.15 17.66
N PHE A 20 25.47 4.60 18.74
CA PHE A 20 24.04 4.23 18.74
C PHE A 20 23.11 5.45 18.73
N ALA A 21 23.50 6.56 19.35
CA ALA A 21 22.73 7.80 19.27
C ALA A 21 22.71 8.40 17.86
N ILE A 22 23.87 8.44 17.18
CA ILE A 22 23.98 8.89 15.79
C ILE A 22 23.18 7.97 14.87
N GLY A 23 23.31 6.64 15.04
CA GLY A 23 22.52 5.66 14.31
C GLY A 23 21.01 5.88 14.49
N ALA A 24 20.55 6.09 15.72
CA ALA A 24 19.14 6.39 16.00
C ALA A 24 18.66 7.65 15.28
N ILE A 25 19.42 8.75 15.37
CA ILE A 25 19.09 10.02 14.69
C ILE A 25 19.03 9.80 13.17
N ALA A 26 20.01 9.10 12.59
CA ALA A 26 20.04 8.83 11.16
C ALA A 26 18.83 8.01 10.71
N PHE A 27 18.46 6.97 11.47
CA PHE A 27 17.29 6.14 11.16
C PHE A 27 15.98 6.94 11.21
N VAL A 28 15.79 7.74 12.26
CA VAL A 28 14.61 8.61 12.37
C VAL A 28 14.58 9.64 11.23
N ALA A 29 15.71 10.28 10.92
CA ALA A 29 15.81 11.26 9.86
C ALA A 29 15.50 10.66 8.48
N LEU A 30 16.06 9.47 8.19
CA LEU A 30 15.77 8.74 6.94
C LEU A 30 14.30 8.31 6.87
N ALA A 31 13.72 7.85 7.99
CA ALA A 31 12.31 7.50 8.03
C ALA A 31 11.44 8.74 7.75
N VAL A 32 11.71 9.89 8.38
CA VAL A 32 10.98 11.14 8.11
C VAL A 32 11.15 11.57 6.64
N ALA A 33 12.38 11.49 6.11
CA ALA A 33 12.66 11.79 4.72
C ALA A 33 11.86 10.87 3.76
N GLY A 34 11.73 9.58 4.09
CA GLY A 34 10.91 8.64 3.35
C GLY A 34 9.42 8.98 3.40
N ALA A 35 8.86 9.32 4.58
CA ALA A 35 7.49 9.80 4.67
C ALA A 35 7.24 11.05 3.82
N THR A 36 8.16 12.01 3.81
CA THR A 36 7.99 13.21 2.96
C THR A 36 8.03 12.91 1.47
N ARG A 37 8.86 11.94 1.04
CA ARG A 37 8.98 11.52 -0.37
C ARG A 37 7.82 10.65 -0.85
N THR A 38 7.23 9.88 0.07
CA THR A 38 6.13 8.93 -0.23
C THR A 38 4.76 9.53 -0.01
N TRP A 39 4.68 10.68 0.66
CA TRP A 39 3.42 11.33 0.98
C TRP A 39 2.59 11.60 -0.27
N SER A 40 1.32 11.21 -0.18
CA SER A 40 0.30 11.53 -1.17
C SER A 40 -0.99 11.90 -0.43
N PRO A 41 -1.69 12.95 -0.87
CA PRO A 41 -3.01 13.29 -0.34
C PRO A 41 -4.12 12.36 -0.88
N VAL A 42 -3.81 11.47 -1.82
CA VAL A 42 -4.77 10.52 -2.40
C VAL A 42 -5.08 9.41 -1.39
N PRO A 43 -6.37 9.20 -1.02
CA PRO A 43 -6.78 8.04 -0.25
C PRO A 43 -6.36 6.74 -0.93
N HIS A 44 -5.83 5.81 -0.16
CA HIS A 44 -5.37 4.52 -0.65
C HIS A 44 -6.06 3.37 0.11
N TRP A 45 -6.58 2.39 -0.65
CA TRP A 45 -7.16 1.16 -0.12
C TRP A 45 -8.21 1.43 0.98
N ASP A 46 -7.99 0.93 2.19
CA ASP A 46 -8.90 1.04 3.35
C ASP A 46 -9.23 2.50 3.71
N MET A 47 -8.49 3.49 3.20
CA MET A 47 -8.85 4.89 3.37
C MET A 47 -10.10 5.31 2.58
N TRP A 48 -10.47 4.58 1.53
CA TRP A 48 -11.69 4.88 0.77
C TRP A 48 -12.93 4.57 1.61
N ASP A 49 -13.09 3.34 2.09
CA ASP A 49 -14.27 2.93 2.84
C ASP A 49 -14.15 3.18 4.35
N GLY A 50 -13.00 2.87 4.95
CA GLY A 50 -12.75 2.98 6.39
C GLY A 50 -12.48 4.40 6.90
N TYR A 51 -12.13 5.33 6.01
CA TYR A 51 -11.85 6.74 6.34
C TYR A 51 -12.83 7.70 5.65
N LEU A 52 -12.89 7.78 4.31
CA LEU A 52 -13.86 8.66 3.62
C LEU A 52 -15.30 8.15 3.75
N GLY A 53 -15.51 6.85 3.55
CA GLY A 53 -16.83 6.22 3.72
C GLY A 53 -17.34 6.32 5.15
N PHE A 54 -16.47 6.11 6.15
CA PHE A 54 -16.77 6.34 7.56
C PHE A 54 -17.24 7.78 7.82
N TYR A 55 -16.48 8.78 7.35
CA TYR A 55 -16.81 10.18 7.59
C TYR A 55 -18.10 10.60 6.89
N THR A 56 -18.35 10.07 5.69
CA THR A 56 -19.60 10.26 4.96
C THR A 56 -20.80 9.77 5.75
N LYS A 57 -20.76 8.53 6.25
CA LYS A 57 -21.83 7.97 7.09
C LYS A 57 -22.10 8.83 8.34
N LEU A 58 -21.03 9.25 9.02
CA LEU A 58 -21.16 10.08 10.22
C LEU A 58 -21.78 11.45 9.89
N ALA A 59 -21.37 12.07 8.78
CA ALA A 59 -21.91 13.35 8.34
C ALA A 59 -23.38 13.27 7.89
N ASP A 60 -23.87 12.08 7.54
CA ASP A 60 -25.28 11.80 7.24
C ASP A 60 -26.08 11.36 8.49
N GLY A 61 -25.48 11.43 9.68
CA GLY A 61 -26.13 11.18 10.96
C GLY A 61 -26.04 9.74 11.50
N ASP A 62 -25.31 8.85 10.81
CA ASP A 62 -25.09 7.48 11.29
C ASP A 62 -24.01 7.43 12.39
N ALA A 63 -24.43 7.65 13.64
CA ALA A 63 -23.55 7.51 14.80
C ALA A 63 -23.05 6.05 15.00
N GLY A 64 -23.75 5.06 14.45
CA GLY A 64 -23.32 3.66 14.46
C GLY A 64 -21.99 3.44 13.72
N ALA A 65 -21.63 4.35 12.81
CA ALA A 65 -20.37 4.33 12.08
C ALA A 65 -19.13 4.34 12.99
N TRP A 66 -19.20 4.83 14.23
CA TRP A 66 -18.10 4.76 15.20
C TRP A 66 -17.75 3.32 15.58
N TRP A 67 -18.77 2.50 15.86
CA TRP A 67 -18.61 1.10 16.26
C TRP A 67 -18.74 0.10 15.09
N ALA A 68 -19.14 0.56 13.91
CA ALA A 68 -19.34 -0.29 12.74
C ALA A 68 -18.12 -1.15 12.42
N GLN A 69 -18.35 -2.40 12.02
CA GLN A 69 -17.27 -3.29 11.63
C GLN A 69 -16.62 -2.79 10.33
N HIS A 70 -15.30 -2.86 10.24
CA HIS A 70 -14.55 -2.72 8.99
C HIS A 70 -13.54 -3.86 8.93
N ASN A 71 -13.69 -4.74 7.94
CA ASN A 71 -13.03 -6.05 7.91
C ASN A 71 -13.24 -6.80 9.24
N GLU A 72 -12.22 -7.34 9.88
CA GLU A 72 -12.35 -8.01 11.19
C GLU A 72 -12.35 -7.03 12.37
N HIS A 73 -12.32 -5.71 12.15
CA HIS A 73 -11.91 -4.73 13.15
C HIS A 73 -13.03 -3.81 13.65
N ARG A 74 -12.92 -3.38 14.92
CA ARG A 74 -13.67 -2.29 15.55
C ARG A 74 -12.73 -1.09 15.80
N MET A 75 -12.48 -0.28 14.77
CA MET A 75 -11.41 0.75 14.78
C MET A 75 -11.84 2.11 15.35
N VAL A 76 -12.43 2.14 16.54
CA VAL A 76 -12.93 3.38 17.16
C VAL A 76 -11.83 4.44 17.31
N LEU A 77 -10.65 4.06 17.80
CA LEU A 77 -9.56 5.00 18.06
C LEU A 77 -8.88 5.46 16.77
N GLY A 78 -8.76 4.58 15.78
CA GLY A 78 -8.31 4.97 14.43
C GLY A 78 -9.28 5.97 13.81
N ARG A 79 -10.59 5.69 13.87
CA ARG A 79 -11.66 6.59 13.40
C ARG A 79 -11.66 7.95 14.08
N LEU A 80 -11.27 8.03 15.35
CA LEU A 80 -11.13 9.32 16.01
C LEU A 80 -10.04 10.18 15.33
N LEU A 81 -8.88 9.58 15.03
CA LEU A 81 -7.82 10.27 14.30
C LEU A 81 -8.25 10.62 12.87
N PHE A 82 -8.96 9.72 12.20
CA PHE A 82 -9.51 9.92 10.86
C PHE A 82 -10.50 11.09 10.82
N TRP A 83 -11.40 11.16 11.80
CA TRP A 83 -12.34 12.25 11.95
C TRP A 83 -11.62 13.58 12.19
N ILE A 84 -10.60 13.62 13.05
CA ILE A 84 -9.79 14.84 13.27
C ILE A 84 -9.13 15.31 11.97
N ASP A 85 -8.53 14.39 11.20
CA ASP A 85 -7.87 14.73 9.93
C ASP A 85 -8.86 15.34 8.92
N LEU A 86 -10.06 14.76 8.79
CA LEU A 86 -11.09 15.25 7.86
C LEU A 86 -11.74 16.54 8.34
N ALA A 87 -12.11 16.63 9.62
CA ALA A 87 -12.82 17.77 10.18
C ALA A 87 -11.92 19.00 10.37
N HIS A 88 -10.64 18.82 10.71
CA HIS A 88 -9.75 19.94 11.10
C HIS A 88 -8.55 20.13 10.17
N PHE A 89 -8.10 19.09 9.45
CA PHE A 89 -6.91 19.13 8.59
C PHE A 89 -7.21 18.93 7.10
N ARG A 90 -8.49 19.09 6.71
CA ARG A 90 -8.97 18.99 5.31
C ARG A 90 -8.70 17.64 4.65
N GLY A 91 -8.43 16.59 5.43
CA GLY A 91 -8.24 15.23 4.95
C GLY A 91 -7.09 15.00 3.98
N ARG A 92 -5.94 15.66 4.20
CA ARG A 92 -4.72 15.50 3.38
C ARG A 92 -3.80 14.37 3.89
N GLY A 93 -4.16 13.69 4.98
CA GLY A 93 -3.39 12.60 5.56
C GLY A 93 -2.13 13.02 6.33
N VAL A 94 -1.66 14.26 6.22
CA VAL A 94 -0.42 14.72 6.90
C VAL A 94 -0.53 14.57 8.41
N PHE A 95 -1.67 14.93 9.01
CA PHE A 95 -1.89 14.75 10.45
C PHE A 95 -1.79 13.28 10.86
N LEU A 96 -2.33 12.37 10.05
CA LEU A 96 -2.27 10.93 10.31
C LEU A 96 -0.83 10.40 10.22
N ILE A 97 -0.04 10.87 9.25
CA ILE A 97 1.39 10.53 9.18
C ILE A 97 2.12 11.04 10.41
N VAL A 98 1.91 12.28 10.82
CA VAL A 98 2.49 12.80 12.07
C VAL A 98 2.06 11.94 13.27
N ALA A 99 0.78 11.54 13.35
CA ALA A 99 0.29 10.66 14.40
C ALA A 99 1.02 9.31 14.41
N ASN A 100 1.27 8.69 13.25
CA ASN A 100 2.07 7.46 13.14
C ASN A 100 3.47 7.63 13.77
N TYR A 101 4.16 8.72 13.44
CA TYR A 101 5.50 9.02 13.97
C TYR A 101 5.49 9.27 15.48
N LEU A 102 4.46 9.96 15.99
CA LEU A 102 4.28 10.18 17.42
C LEU A 102 3.99 8.87 18.16
N LEU A 103 3.22 7.96 17.56
CA LEU A 103 2.89 6.66 18.15
C LEU A 103 4.11 5.73 18.21
N VAL A 104 4.92 5.65 17.14
CA VAL A 104 6.17 4.88 17.19
C VAL A 104 7.19 5.53 18.14
N ALA A 105 7.26 6.86 18.21
CA ALA A 105 8.10 7.55 19.19
C ALA A 105 7.64 7.27 20.64
N ALA A 106 6.34 7.18 20.89
CA ALA A 106 5.79 6.76 22.17
C ALA A 106 6.15 5.30 22.50
N ALA A 107 6.10 4.39 21.52
CA ALA A 107 6.57 3.02 21.68
C ALA A 107 8.07 2.96 22.02
N CYS A 108 8.91 3.73 21.31
CA CYS A 108 10.33 3.89 21.61
C CYS A 108 10.55 4.38 23.04
N ALA A 109 9.87 5.45 23.46
CA ALA A 109 9.99 5.99 24.80
C ALA A 109 9.61 4.95 25.87
N LEU A 110 8.57 4.16 25.63
CA LEU A 110 8.13 3.10 26.52
C LEU A 110 9.18 1.97 26.63
N PHE A 111 9.70 1.48 25.51
CA PHE A 111 10.78 0.47 25.50
C PHE A 111 12.06 0.99 26.15
N VAL A 112 12.47 2.22 25.87
CA VAL A 112 13.62 2.88 26.50
C VAL A 112 13.42 2.99 28.01
N ARG A 113 12.21 3.32 28.47
CA ARG A 113 11.89 3.41 29.89
C ARG A 113 11.92 2.05 30.58
N MET A 114 11.39 1.00 29.95
CA MET A 114 11.49 -0.38 30.45
C MET A 114 12.95 -0.86 30.46
N ALA A 115 13.74 -0.51 29.44
CA ALA A 115 15.17 -0.81 29.38
C ALA A 115 15.95 -0.09 30.50
N TRP A 116 15.63 1.17 30.77
CA TRP A 116 16.20 1.95 31.86
C TRP A 116 15.89 1.33 33.22
N GLU A 117 14.62 0.96 33.46
CA GLU A 117 14.20 0.26 34.69
C GLU A 117 14.93 -1.09 34.83
N ARG A 118 15.05 -1.84 33.72
CA ARG A 118 15.71 -3.15 33.71
C ARG A 118 17.19 -3.07 34.04
N THR A 119 17.88 -2.08 33.46
CA THR A 119 19.35 -1.95 33.53
C THR A 119 19.83 -0.93 34.55
N HIS A 120 18.92 -0.25 35.25
CA HIS A 120 19.22 0.88 36.15
C HIS A 120 20.04 1.97 35.44
N GLY A 121 19.75 2.23 34.16
CA GLY A 121 20.45 3.20 33.33
C GLY A 121 21.89 2.85 32.94
N SER A 122 22.37 1.65 33.24
CA SER A 122 23.76 1.25 32.99
C SER A 122 24.11 0.98 31.52
N MET A 123 23.11 0.92 30.62
CA MET A 123 23.28 0.60 29.21
C MET A 123 22.59 1.66 28.33
N ARG A 124 23.15 2.88 28.31
CA ARG A 124 22.54 4.02 27.60
C ARG A 124 22.45 3.82 26.09
N TRP A 125 23.47 3.20 25.48
CA TRP A 125 23.49 2.81 24.07
C TRP A 125 22.26 1.99 23.63
N LEU A 126 21.67 1.20 24.54
CA LEU A 126 20.48 0.39 24.25
C LEU A 126 19.29 1.25 23.83
N ALA A 127 19.21 2.49 24.33
CA ALA A 127 18.17 3.42 23.93
C ALA A 127 18.31 3.78 22.44
N GLY A 128 19.53 4.07 21.98
CA GLY A 128 19.79 4.35 20.56
C GLY A 128 19.48 3.14 19.67
N PHE A 129 19.88 1.94 20.09
CA PHE A 129 19.52 0.72 19.36
C PHE A 129 18.01 0.50 19.27
N LEU A 130 17.27 0.63 20.38
CA LEU A 130 15.82 0.43 20.40
C LEU A 130 15.10 1.44 19.49
N VAL A 131 15.56 2.69 19.45
CA VAL A 131 15.02 3.71 18.53
C VAL A 131 15.31 3.33 17.08
N ALA A 132 16.55 2.99 16.73
CA ALA A 132 16.90 2.58 15.37
C ALA A 132 16.11 1.32 14.94
N TRP A 133 15.95 0.34 15.82
CA TRP A 133 15.21 -0.89 15.58
C TRP A 133 13.72 -0.64 15.33
N LEU A 134 13.08 0.18 16.16
CA LEU A 134 11.65 0.46 16.05
C LEU A 134 11.31 1.47 14.94
N PHE A 135 12.29 2.21 14.41
CA PHE A 135 12.15 3.06 13.21
C PHE A 135 12.64 2.38 11.92
N LEU A 136 12.98 1.09 11.96
CA LEU A 136 13.47 0.38 10.80
C LEU A 136 12.43 0.39 9.66
N TRP A 137 12.89 0.74 8.46
CA TRP A 137 12.06 0.99 7.28
C TRP A 137 11.32 -0.24 6.73
N ILE A 138 11.61 -1.45 7.22
CA ILE A 138 10.85 -2.65 6.84
C ILE A 138 9.35 -2.55 7.14
N GLN A 139 8.95 -1.64 8.04
CA GLN A 139 7.57 -1.31 8.35
C GLN A 139 7.06 -0.05 7.62
N GLU A 140 7.67 0.34 6.49
CA GLU A 140 7.35 1.55 5.72
C GLU A 140 5.85 1.85 5.59
N ASN A 141 4.98 0.86 5.32
CA ASN A 141 3.54 1.09 5.23
C ASN A 141 3.00 1.73 6.51
N ASN A 142 3.45 1.25 7.67
CA ASN A 142 3.00 1.78 8.95
C ASN A 142 3.49 3.21 9.19
N LEU A 143 4.64 3.57 8.63
CA LEU A 143 5.19 4.92 8.73
C LEU A 143 4.50 5.88 7.75
N THR A 144 4.25 5.46 6.51
CA THR A 144 3.91 6.36 5.39
C THR A 144 2.44 6.36 5.00
N TRP A 145 1.63 5.43 5.50
CA TRP A 145 0.21 5.33 5.18
C TRP A 145 -0.68 5.79 6.34
N GLY A 146 -1.52 6.79 6.10
CA GLY A 146 -2.35 7.44 7.14
C GLY A 146 -3.33 6.51 7.86
N PHE A 147 -3.73 5.41 7.23
CA PHE A 147 -4.60 4.42 7.87
C PHE A 147 -3.93 3.64 9.02
N GLN A 148 -2.60 3.61 9.06
CA GLN A 148 -1.83 2.69 9.89
C GLN A 148 -1.66 3.11 11.35
N SER A 149 -2.22 4.25 11.75
CA SER A 149 -2.28 4.64 13.18
C SER A 149 -2.95 3.56 14.04
N ALA A 150 -3.93 2.84 13.48
CA ALA A 150 -4.56 1.68 14.11
C ALA A 150 -3.57 0.54 14.42
N PHE A 151 -2.60 0.28 13.54
CA PHE A 151 -1.60 -0.78 13.75
C PHE A 151 -0.64 -0.46 14.89
N PHE A 152 -0.23 0.80 15.04
CA PHE A 152 0.58 1.21 16.20
C PHE A 152 -0.23 1.17 17.49
N LEU A 153 -1.44 1.71 17.50
CA LEU A 153 -2.33 1.70 18.67
C LEU A 153 -2.62 0.27 19.16
N ALA A 154 -2.83 -0.67 18.22
CA ALA A 154 -3.09 -2.07 18.51
C ALA A 154 -1.95 -2.77 19.26
N GLN A 155 -0.72 -2.24 19.24
CA GLN A 155 0.40 -2.80 20.00
C GLN A 155 0.76 -1.93 21.21
N LEU A 156 0.67 -0.60 21.07
CA LEU A 156 1.07 0.34 22.09
C LEU A 156 0.15 0.30 23.31
N LEU A 157 -1.19 0.24 23.12
CA LEU A 157 -2.12 0.25 24.25
C LEU A 157 -2.02 -1.02 25.11
N PRO A 158 -1.99 -2.24 24.56
CA PRO A 158 -1.76 -3.45 25.35
C PRO A 158 -0.41 -3.39 26.08
N LEU A 159 0.66 -2.92 25.44
CA LEU A 159 1.97 -2.79 26.08
C LEU A 159 1.95 -1.82 27.26
N CYS A 160 1.29 -0.65 27.10
CA CYS A 160 1.02 0.28 28.20
C CYS A 160 0.21 -0.38 29.32
N GLY A 161 -0.77 -1.20 28.98
CA GLY A 161 -1.57 -1.98 29.93
C GLY A 161 -0.72 -2.97 30.73
N PHE A 162 0.07 -3.82 30.06
CA PHE A 162 0.94 -4.82 30.69
C PHE A 162 2.02 -4.17 31.58
N TRP A 163 2.60 -3.04 31.15
CA TRP A 163 3.56 -2.29 31.95
C TRP A 163 2.91 -1.57 33.15
N SER A 164 1.68 -1.07 32.98
CA SER A 164 0.89 -0.53 34.10
C SER A 164 0.54 -1.60 35.13
N MET A 165 0.25 -2.83 34.69
CA MET A 165 0.06 -3.99 35.58
C MET A 165 1.32 -4.34 36.37
N HIS A 166 2.49 -4.26 35.74
CA HIS A 166 3.78 -4.40 36.44
C HIS A 166 3.91 -3.38 37.57
N HIS A 167 3.60 -2.10 37.33
CA HIS A 167 3.64 -1.09 38.37
C HIS A 167 2.56 -1.27 39.44
N ALA A 168 1.38 -1.77 39.08
CA ALA A 168 0.32 -2.10 40.03
C ALA A 168 0.72 -3.25 40.97
N ALA A 169 1.47 -4.24 40.47
CA ALA A 169 2.06 -5.32 41.27
C ALA A 169 3.11 -4.80 42.27
N ARG A 170 3.81 -3.72 41.91
CA ARG A 170 4.78 -3.03 42.78
C ARG A 170 4.15 -2.00 43.72
N GLY A 171 2.83 -1.93 43.78
CA GLY A 171 2.10 -1.05 44.71
C GLY A 171 1.99 0.42 44.27
N LYS A 172 2.31 0.77 43.01
CA LYS A 172 2.16 2.15 42.52
C LYS A 172 0.67 2.57 42.51
N PRO A 173 0.28 3.66 43.19
CA PRO A 173 -1.09 4.16 43.19
C PRO A 173 -1.57 4.47 41.77
N GLY A 174 -2.85 4.20 41.48
CA GLY A 174 -3.50 4.47 40.19
C GLY A 174 -3.08 3.56 39.02
N ALA A 175 -1.97 2.81 39.12
CA ALA A 175 -1.45 2.00 38.02
C ALA A 175 -2.43 0.90 37.54
N PHE A 176 -3.22 0.33 38.45
CA PHE A 176 -4.28 -0.63 38.08
C PHE A 176 -5.41 0.03 37.28
N GLY A 177 -5.78 1.27 37.61
CA GLY A 177 -6.81 2.02 36.87
C GLY A 177 -6.35 2.29 35.43
N TRP A 178 -5.10 2.71 35.25
CA TRP A 178 -4.49 2.88 33.93
C TRP A 178 -4.42 1.56 33.15
N ALA A 179 -4.04 0.46 33.81
CA ALA A 179 -4.05 -0.86 33.20
C ALA A 179 -5.44 -1.22 32.67
N LEU A 180 -6.49 -1.06 33.48
CA LEU A 180 -7.86 -1.32 33.07
C LEU A 180 -8.29 -0.42 31.90
N ALA A 181 -7.97 0.88 31.96
CA ALA A 181 -8.29 1.82 30.90
C ALA A 181 -7.63 1.43 29.57
N PHE A 182 -6.32 1.13 29.57
CA PHE A 182 -5.63 0.68 28.36
C PHE A 182 -6.17 -0.65 27.82
N GLY A 183 -6.52 -1.59 28.71
CA GLY A 183 -7.15 -2.85 28.32
C GLY A 183 -8.50 -2.66 27.64
N VAL A 184 -9.37 -1.80 28.19
CA VAL A 184 -10.67 -1.46 27.57
C VAL A 184 -10.47 -0.72 26.25
N LEU A 185 -9.59 0.28 26.20
CA LEU A 185 -9.32 1.03 24.97
C LEU A 185 -8.75 0.15 23.84
N SER A 186 -8.04 -0.94 24.19
CA SER A 186 -7.47 -1.86 23.21
C SER A 186 -8.53 -2.50 22.31
N ILE A 187 -9.76 -2.72 22.78
CA ILE A 187 -10.82 -3.32 21.94
C ILE A 187 -11.28 -2.41 20.79
N GLY A 188 -11.05 -1.10 20.93
CA GLY A 188 -11.36 -0.08 19.92
C GLY A 188 -10.22 0.16 18.91
N THR A 189 -9.24 -0.75 18.85
CA THR A 189 -8.11 -0.68 17.90
C THR A 189 -8.33 -1.64 16.73
N MET A 190 -7.63 -2.77 16.71
CA MET A 190 -7.78 -3.85 15.74
C MET A 190 -8.28 -5.12 16.44
N ALA A 191 -8.54 -6.18 15.66
CA ALA A 191 -9.09 -7.44 16.17
C ALA A 191 -8.28 -8.08 17.29
N ASN A 192 -6.95 -7.93 17.27
CA ASN A 192 -6.09 -8.46 18.33
C ASN A 192 -6.32 -7.79 19.69
N GLY A 193 -6.86 -6.56 19.73
CA GLY A 193 -7.13 -5.83 20.97
C GLY A 193 -8.02 -6.58 21.97
N VAL A 194 -8.87 -7.49 21.49
CA VAL A 194 -9.70 -8.36 22.33
C VAL A 194 -8.88 -9.28 23.25
N LEU A 195 -7.62 -9.58 22.89
CA LEU A 195 -6.72 -10.43 23.68
C LEU A 195 -6.10 -9.71 24.88
N ALA A 196 -6.15 -8.37 24.93
CA ALA A 196 -5.45 -7.59 25.95
C ALA A 196 -5.96 -7.89 27.37
N LEU A 197 -7.25 -7.67 27.65
CA LEU A 197 -7.84 -7.89 28.97
C LEU A 197 -7.75 -9.35 29.48
N PRO A 198 -7.99 -10.39 28.66
CA PRO A 198 -7.74 -11.77 29.05
C PRO A 198 -6.30 -11.98 29.52
N LEU A 199 -5.31 -11.52 28.75
CA LEU A 199 -3.90 -11.68 29.08
C LEU A 199 -3.48 -10.86 30.29
N MET A 200 -4.08 -9.67 30.50
CA MET A 200 -3.87 -8.87 31.71
C MET A 200 -4.43 -9.57 32.96
N SER A 201 -5.55 -10.30 32.83
CA SER A 201 -6.10 -11.13 33.91
C SER A 201 -5.13 -12.26 34.29
N VAL A 202 -4.53 -12.92 33.30
CA VAL A 202 -3.47 -13.92 33.50
C VAL A 202 -2.24 -13.30 34.15
N GLN A 203 -1.78 -12.14 33.66
CA GLN A 203 -0.67 -11.42 34.29
C GLN A 203 -0.97 -11.06 35.75
N ALA A 204 -2.20 -10.62 36.05
CA ALA A 204 -2.61 -10.27 37.41
C ALA A 204 -2.45 -11.46 38.37
N LEU A 205 -2.85 -12.66 37.92
CA LEU A 205 -2.70 -13.91 38.65
C LEU A 205 -1.22 -14.24 38.88
N LEU A 206 -0.39 -14.19 37.83
CA LEU A 206 1.03 -14.52 37.90
C LEU A 206 1.84 -13.54 38.76
N CYS A 207 1.44 -12.27 38.77
CA CYS A 207 2.04 -11.22 39.60
C CYS A 207 1.50 -11.21 41.04
N GLY A 208 0.52 -12.06 41.38
CA GLY A 208 -0.03 -12.15 42.73
C GLY A 208 -0.87 -10.92 43.15
N LEU A 209 -1.56 -10.27 42.23
CA LEU A 209 -2.48 -9.17 42.58
C LEU A 209 -3.69 -9.71 43.35
N GLY A 210 -4.29 -8.86 44.19
CA GLY A 210 -5.46 -9.25 45.00
C GLY A 210 -6.68 -9.67 44.18
N ARG A 211 -7.47 -10.62 44.72
CA ARG A 211 -8.64 -11.24 44.07
C ARG A 211 -9.60 -10.24 43.43
N ARG A 212 -9.88 -9.12 44.09
CA ARG A 212 -10.76 -8.05 43.57
C ARG A 212 -10.27 -7.52 42.21
N ARG A 213 -8.97 -7.28 42.05
CA ARG A 213 -8.38 -6.77 40.80
C ARG A 213 -8.48 -7.79 39.67
N ILE A 214 -8.26 -9.07 39.98
CA ILE A 214 -8.40 -10.18 39.04
C ILE A 214 -9.86 -10.31 38.56
N VAL A 215 -10.82 -10.30 39.48
CA VAL A 215 -12.25 -10.38 39.15
C VAL A 215 -12.69 -9.19 38.28
N ILE A 216 -12.25 -7.97 38.60
CA ILE A 216 -12.54 -6.79 37.78
C ILE A 216 -12.02 -6.97 36.35
N LEU A 217 -10.78 -7.44 36.17
CA LEU A 217 -10.22 -7.68 34.83
C LEU A 217 -10.95 -8.80 34.09
N ALA A 218 -11.33 -9.88 34.77
CA ALA A 218 -12.08 -10.99 34.18
C ALA A 218 -13.48 -10.55 33.72
N LEU A 219 -14.20 -9.78 34.54
CA LEU A 219 -15.51 -9.22 34.17
C LEU A 219 -15.39 -8.21 33.02
N ALA A 220 -14.40 -7.32 33.07
CA ALA A 220 -14.12 -6.40 31.99
C ALA A 220 -13.78 -7.15 30.68
N SER A 221 -12.99 -8.22 30.78
CA SER A 221 -12.64 -9.08 29.66
C SER A 221 -13.88 -9.73 29.03
N LEU A 222 -14.80 -10.26 29.84
CA LEU A 222 -16.03 -10.87 29.34
C LEU A 222 -16.93 -9.82 28.67
N ALA A 223 -17.15 -8.69 29.34
CA ALA A 223 -18.00 -7.61 28.84
C ALA A 223 -17.46 -7.01 27.53
N CYS A 224 -16.15 -6.74 27.44
CA CYS A 224 -15.55 -6.16 26.25
C CYS A 224 -15.53 -7.14 25.08
N THR A 225 -15.28 -8.43 25.31
CA THR A 225 -15.37 -9.47 24.27
C THR A 225 -16.81 -9.60 23.76
N ALA A 226 -17.80 -9.64 24.66
CA ALA A 226 -19.21 -9.69 24.26
C ALA A 226 -19.62 -8.47 23.44
N LEU A 227 -19.17 -7.27 23.84
CA LEU A 227 -19.41 -6.03 23.12
C LEU A 227 -18.72 -6.02 21.73
N TYR A 228 -17.50 -6.52 21.63
CA TYR A 228 -16.75 -6.59 20.38
C TYR A 228 -17.47 -7.44 19.32
N PHE A 229 -17.96 -8.61 19.73
CA PHE A 229 -18.63 -9.57 18.85
C PHE A 229 -20.13 -9.30 18.66
N ASN A 230 -20.70 -8.30 19.33
CA ASN A 230 -22.07 -7.87 19.08
C ASN A 230 -22.22 -7.38 17.63
N GLY A 231 -23.05 -8.07 16.84
CA GLY A 231 -23.24 -7.77 15.41
C GLY A 231 -21.99 -7.96 14.57
N TYR A 232 -21.06 -8.85 14.97
CA TYR A 232 -19.90 -9.21 14.16
C TYR A 232 -20.29 -10.22 13.09
N VAL A 233 -19.85 -9.98 11.85
CA VAL A 233 -20.06 -10.89 10.72
C VAL A 233 -18.70 -11.26 10.14
N ALA A 234 -18.39 -12.55 10.01
CA ALA A 234 -17.11 -12.95 9.43
C ALA A 234 -16.97 -12.41 7.98
N PRO A 235 -15.91 -11.68 7.64
CA PRO A 235 -15.76 -11.12 6.30
C PRO A 235 -15.72 -12.20 5.21
N ALA A 236 -16.52 -12.04 4.16
CA ALA A 236 -16.46 -12.93 3.00
C ALA A 236 -15.09 -12.84 2.31
N GLY A 237 -14.60 -13.97 1.79
CA GLY A 237 -13.29 -14.04 1.12
C GLY A 237 -12.07 -13.96 2.04
N HIS A 238 -12.24 -13.73 3.35
CA HIS A 238 -11.17 -13.87 4.33
C HIS A 238 -11.09 -15.32 4.81
N GLY A 239 -9.87 -15.85 4.99
CA GLY A 239 -9.66 -17.23 5.44
C GLY A 239 -10.33 -17.50 6.79
N SER A 240 -10.76 -18.73 7.02
CA SER A 240 -11.26 -19.17 8.33
C SER A 240 -10.12 -19.83 9.10
N LEU A 241 -9.80 -19.33 10.30
CA LEU A 241 -8.77 -19.91 11.16
C LEU A 241 -9.02 -21.41 11.39
N THR A 242 -10.26 -21.79 11.70
CA THR A 242 -10.63 -23.19 11.91
C THR A 242 -10.38 -24.03 10.66
N ARG A 243 -10.76 -23.52 9.49
CA ARG A 243 -10.53 -24.19 8.21
C ARG A 243 -9.03 -24.33 7.93
N SER A 244 -8.26 -23.25 8.04
CA SER A 244 -6.82 -23.26 7.80
C SER A 244 -6.05 -24.18 8.75
N LEU A 245 -6.50 -24.31 10.00
CA LEU A 245 -5.91 -25.25 10.96
C LEU A 245 -6.21 -26.71 10.62
N LEU A 246 -7.41 -27.01 10.10
CA LEU A 246 -7.80 -28.36 9.71
C LEU A 246 -7.13 -28.78 8.39
N GLU A 247 -7.08 -27.88 7.42
CA GLU A 247 -6.59 -28.17 6.07
C GLU A 247 -5.07 -28.03 5.94
N SER A 248 -4.45 -27.11 6.69
CA SER A 248 -3.03 -26.78 6.52
C SER A 248 -2.36 -26.27 7.81
N PRO A 249 -2.34 -27.06 8.90
CA PRO A 249 -1.76 -26.65 10.18
C PRO A 249 -0.26 -26.32 10.08
N GLY A 250 0.47 -27.05 9.23
CA GLY A 250 1.88 -26.77 8.95
C GLY A 250 2.10 -25.40 8.29
N MET A 251 1.17 -24.95 7.44
CA MET A 251 1.23 -23.64 6.83
C MET A 251 0.93 -22.53 7.85
N VAL A 252 -0.07 -22.72 8.71
CA VAL A 252 -0.36 -21.78 9.80
C VAL A 252 0.85 -21.61 10.73
N LEU A 253 1.52 -22.71 11.08
CA LEU A 253 2.73 -22.68 11.89
C LEU A 253 3.87 -21.95 11.19
N ARG A 254 4.21 -22.32 9.95
CA ARG A 254 5.27 -21.68 9.17
C ARG A 254 5.00 -20.19 8.95
N PHE A 255 3.75 -19.81 8.67
CA PHE A 255 3.35 -18.41 8.53
C PHE A 255 3.55 -17.66 9.86
N THR A 256 3.12 -18.23 10.99
CA THR A 256 3.28 -17.62 12.31
C THR A 256 4.76 -17.44 12.67
N LEU A 257 5.59 -18.45 12.42
CA LEU A 257 7.04 -18.37 12.63
C LEU A 257 7.68 -17.31 11.74
N LEU A 258 7.33 -17.27 10.46
CA LEU A 258 7.86 -16.29 9.52
C LEU A 258 7.42 -14.87 9.87
N TYR A 259 6.18 -14.67 10.32
CA TYR A 259 5.68 -13.39 10.81
C TYR A 259 6.55 -12.88 11.96
N LEU A 260 6.77 -13.71 12.98
CA LEU A 260 7.56 -13.35 14.17
C LEU A 260 9.05 -13.15 13.83
N GLY A 261 9.58 -13.93 12.89
CA GLY A 261 10.94 -13.81 12.38
C GLY A 261 11.12 -12.82 11.23
N GLY A 262 10.07 -12.12 10.83
CA GLY A 262 10.03 -11.25 9.65
C GLY A 262 11.17 -10.23 9.57
N PRO A 263 11.55 -9.54 10.66
CA PRO A 263 12.69 -8.63 10.64
C PRO A 263 13.99 -9.30 10.16
N PHE A 264 14.26 -10.53 10.58
CA PHE A 264 15.45 -11.26 10.18
C PHE A 264 15.36 -11.83 8.77
N ALA A 265 14.16 -12.15 8.29
CA ALA A 265 13.96 -12.45 6.87
C ALA A 265 14.31 -11.23 6.01
N HIS A 266 13.81 -10.04 6.35
CA HIS A 266 14.14 -8.80 5.63
C HIS A 266 15.65 -8.50 5.65
N LEU A 267 16.30 -8.65 6.81
CA LEU A 267 17.76 -8.49 6.92
C LEU A 267 18.56 -9.50 6.08
N ALA A 268 17.95 -10.63 5.70
CA ALA A 268 18.53 -11.68 4.87
C ALA A 268 18.00 -11.70 3.42
N GLY A 269 17.40 -10.60 2.94
CA GLY A 269 16.94 -10.44 1.56
C GLY A 269 15.43 -10.64 1.35
N GLY A 270 14.63 -10.59 2.41
CA GLY A 270 13.17 -10.56 2.35
C GLY A 270 12.57 -11.86 1.80
N ALA A 271 11.54 -11.74 0.96
CA ALA A 271 10.89 -12.91 0.36
C ALA A 271 11.79 -13.67 -0.63
N ALA A 272 12.76 -13.00 -1.25
CA ALA A 272 13.61 -13.59 -2.28
C ALA A 272 14.59 -14.65 -1.72
N SER A 273 15.18 -14.39 -0.54
CA SER A 273 16.19 -15.29 0.05
C SER A 273 16.11 -15.44 1.57
N GLY A 274 15.31 -14.62 2.26
CA GLY A 274 15.31 -14.49 3.71
C GLY A 274 14.34 -15.41 4.45
N ILE A 275 13.44 -16.13 3.76
CA ILE A 275 12.38 -16.93 4.38
C ILE A 275 12.94 -17.94 5.39
N GLY A 276 14.00 -18.68 5.03
CA GLY A 276 14.62 -19.66 5.92
C GLY A 276 15.18 -19.05 7.21
N VAL A 277 15.87 -17.91 7.08
CA VAL A 277 16.41 -17.16 8.23
C VAL A 277 15.27 -16.65 9.12
N GLY A 278 14.19 -16.15 8.52
CA GLY A 278 12.99 -15.74 9.26
C GLY A 278 12.36 -16.88 10.05
N LEU A 279 12.16 -18.05 9.44
CA LEU A 279 11.61 -19.22 10.13
C LEU A 279 12.45 -19.64 11.34
N VAL A 280 13.78 -19.68 11.18
CA VAL A 280 14.71 -19.99 12.27
C VAL A 280 14.65 -18.92 13.36
N ALA A 281 14.61 -17.63 12.99
CA ALA A 281 14.51 -16.54 13.95
C ALA A 281 13.20 -16.62 14.75
N GLY A 282 12.07 -16.85 14.08
CA GLY A 282 10.77 -17.04 14.74
C GLY A 282 10.75 -18.25 15.68
N ALA A 283 11.31 -19.39 15.25
CA ALA A 283 11.45 -20.56 16.11
C ALA A 283 12.34 -20.29 17.33
N SER A 284 13.45 -19.55 17.14
CA SER A 284 14.35 -19.17 18.22
C SER A 284 13.66 -18.26 19.25
N MET A 285 12.82 -17.32 18.80
CA MET A 285 12.01 -16.48 19.67
C MET A 285 11.08 -17.32 20.54
N LEU A 286 10.38 -18.31 19.97
CA LEU A 286 9.50 -19.20 20.75
C LEU A 286 10.27 -19.99 21.81
N VAL A 287 11.43 -20.55 21.46
CA VAL A 287 12.27 -21.31 22.41
C VAL A 287 12.74 -20.42 23.56
N VAL A 288 13.23 -19.21 23.26
CA VAL A 288 13.69 -18.26 24.28
C VAL A 288 12.52 -17.80 25.16
N CYS A 289 11.36 -17.50 24.56
CA CYS A 289 10.14 -17.16 25.30
C CYS A 289 9.67 -18.28 26.22
N ALA A 290 9.68 -19.54 25.76
CA ALA A 290 9.31 -20.70 26.58
C ALA A 290 10.26 -20.86 27.77
N GLY A 291 11.57 -20.79 27.54
CA GLY A 291 12.58 -20.84 28.61
C GLY A 291 12.48 -19.67 29.59
N ALA A 292 12.16 -18.47 29.11
CA ALA A 292 11.93 -17.30 29.96
C ALA A 292 10.65 -17.41 30.78
N THR A 293 9.58 -17.96 30.20
CA THR A 293 8.30 -18.24 30.89
C THR A 293 8.50 -19.26 32.00
N TRP A 294 9.18 -20.37 31.70
CA TRP A 294 9.53 -21.38 32.71
C TRP A 294 10.29 -20.79 33.90
N ARG A 295 11.30 -19.94 33.63
CA ARG A 295 12.05 -19.23 34.68
C ARG A 295 11.15 -18.27 35.46
N ALA A 296 10.30 -17.50 34.79
CA ALA A 296 9.39 -16.55 35.43
C ALA A 296 8.40 -17.23 36.38
N LEU A 297 7.85 -18.39 35.99
CA LEU A 297 6.91 -19.17 36.81
C LEU A 297 7.56 -19.78 38.07
N ARG A 298 8.86 -20.06 38.02
CA ARG A 298 9.62 -20.63 39.17
C ARG A 298 10.22 -19.57 40.08
N GLN A 299 10.39 -18.34 39.61
CA GLN A 299 11.07 -17.28 40.37
C GLN A 299 10.18 -16.74 41.50
N ARG A 300 10.73 -16.68 42.72
CA ARG A 300 10.09 -16.08 43.90
C ARG A 300 11.07 -15.07 44.54
N PRO A 301 10.70 -13.79 44.73
CA PRO A 301 9.47 -13.14 44.26
C PRO A 301 9.42 -13.02 42.72
N PRO A 302 8.23 -12.86 42.11
CA PRO A 302 8.08 -12.79 40.65
C PRO A 302 8.78 -11.56 40.05
N ASP A 303 9.47 -11.74 38.92
CA ASP A 303 9.98 -10.63 38.09
C ASP A 303 8.82 -10.06 37.26
N THR A 304 8.09 -9.11 37.85
CA THR A 304 6.83 -8.58 37.30
C THR A 304 7.01 -7.89 35.95
N LEU A 305 8.18 -7.30 35.67
CA LEU A 305 8.48 -6.69 34.37
C LEU A 305 8.68 -7.77 33.31
N ARG A 306 9.40 -8.85 33.64
CA ARG A 306 9.55 -9.99 32.73
C ARG A 306 8.20 -10.62 32.41
N ILE A 307 7.31 -10.77 33.40
CA ILE A 307 5.95 -11.29 33.18
C ILE A 307 5.15 -10.36 32.25
N ALA A 308 5.24 -9.04 32.43
CA ALA A 308 4.58 -8.06 31.55
C ALA A 308 5.06 -8.19 30.10
N LEU A 309 6.38 -8.27 29.88
CA LEU A 309 6.96 -8.44 28.55
C LEU A 309 6.56 -9.80 27.94
N LEU A 310 6.53 -10.88 28.73
CA LEU A 310 6.06 -12.19 28.26
C LEU A 310 4.57 -12.17 27.89
N ALA A 311 3.71 -11.49 28.66
CA ALA A 311 2.31 -11.32 28.30
C ALA A 311 2.16 -10.57 26.97
N PHE A 312 2.99 -9.54 26.74
CA PHE A 312 3.05 -8.85 25.45
C PHE A 312 3.54 -9.76 24.31
N MET A 313 4.53 -10.63 24.55
CA MET A 313 4.97 -11.62 23.56
C MET A 313 3.86 -12.62 23.20
N VAL A 314 3.08 -13.09 24.18
CA VAL A 314 1.92 -13.96 23.93
C VAL A 314 0.85 -13.21 23.13
N TYR A 315 0.62 -11.94 23.43
CA TYR A 315 -0.30 -11.09 22.68
C TYR A 315 0.11 -10.95 21.20
N VAL A 316 1.39 -10.67 20.93
CA VAL A 316 1.91 -10.59 19.56
C VAL A 316 1.88 -11.96 18.87
N GLY A 317 2.21 -13.05 19.57
CA GLY A 317 2.10 -14.41 19.05
C GLY A 317 0.66 -14.79 18.69
N GLY A 318 -0.31 -14.42 19.52
CA GLY A 318 -1.75 -14.59 19.23
C GLY A 318 -2.19 -13.75 18.03
N THR A 319 -1.64 -12.55 17.86
CA THR A 319 -1.87 -11.70 16.68
C THR A 319 -1.34 -12.36 15.40
N ALA A 320 -0.10 -12.86 15.42
CA ALA A 320 0.53 -13.56 14.30
C ALA A 320 -0.25 -14.83 13.92
N PHE A 321 -0.67 -15.61 14.91
CA PHE A 321 -1.48 -16.81 14.72
C PHE A 321 -2.87 -16.51 14.14
N GLY A 322 -3.56 -15.50 14.67
CA GLY A 322 -4.85 -15.05 14.13
C GLY A 322 -4.74 -14.55 12.69
N THR A 323 -3.64 -13.85 12.37
CA THR A 323 -3.35 -13.35 11.02
C THR A 323 -3.08 -14.51 10.05
N ALA A 324 -2.33 -15.53 10.49
CA ALA A 324 -2.09 -16.74 9.70
C ALA A 324 -3.41 -17.44 9.32
N GLY A 325 -4.38 -17.51 10.22
CA GLY A 325 -5.71 -18.08 9.93
C GLY A 325 -6.49 -17.35 8.82
N GLY A 326 -6.33 -16.04 8.71
CA GLY A 326 -7.00 -15.25 7.67
C GLY A 326 -6.21 -15.13 6.37
N ARG A 327 -4.88 -15.32 6.41
CA ARG A 327 -3.98 -14.94 5.31
C ARG A 327 -3.07 -16.03 4.77
N ALA A 328 -2.90 -17.17 5.46
CA ALA A 328 -2.01 -18.24 5.01
C ALA A 328 -2.38 -18.80 3.62
N ALA A 329 -3.67 -18.76 3.26
CA ALA A 329 -4.16 -19.20 1.95
C ALA A 329 -3.66 -18.34 0.77
N PHE A 330 -3.19 -17.11 1.02
CA PHE A 330 -2.71 -16.17 -0.01
C PHE A 330 -1.19 -16.24 -0.23
N GLY A 331 -0.51 -17.24 0.34
CA GLY A 331 0.94 -17.41 0.26
C GLY A 331 1.68 -17.06 1.55
N ILE A 332 2.82 -17.71 1.79
CA ILE A 332 3.62 -17.54 3.01
C ILE A 332 4.31 -16.17 3.04
N GLU A 333 4.63 -15.62 1.86
CA GLU A 333 5.32 -14.36 1.64
C GLU A 333 4.53 -13.18 2.23
N GLN A 334 3.20 -13.30 2.32
CA GLN A 334 2.34 -12.31 2.96
C GLN A 334 2.72 -12.05 4.43
N ALA A 335 3.31 -13.02 5.13
CA ALA A 335 3.81 -12.84 6.50
C ALA A 335 4.91 -11.77 6.60
N LEU A 336 5.61 -11.49 5.49
CA LEU A 336 6.66 -10.47 5.40
C LEU A 336 6.13 -9.09 4.98
N SER A 337 4.82 -8.93 4.81
CA SER A 337 4.22 -7.64 4.47
C SER A 337 4.62 -6.58 5.49
N SER A 338 4.96 -5.39 4.99
CA SER A 338 5.44 -4.25 5.80
C SER A 338 4.55 -3.93 7.01
N ARG A 339 3.22 -4.01 6.84
CA ARG A 339 2.22 -3.78 7.91
C ARG A 339 2.35 -4.70 9.13
N TYR A 340 2.92 -5.89 8.96
CA TYR A 340 3.12 -6.86 10.03
C TYR A 340 4.45 -6.70 10.77
N MET A 341 5.34 -5.81 10.30
CA MET A 341 6.66 -5.66 10.88
C MET A 341 6.66 -4.90 12.22
N THR A 342 5.73 -3.97 12.46
CA THR A 342 5.63 -3.26 13.75
C THR A 342 5.49 -4.22 14.94
N PRO A 343 4.50 -5.14 15.00
CA PRO A 343 4.39 -6.08 16.12
C PRO A 343 5.62 -7.00 16.21
N ALA A 344 6.19 -7.46 15.10
CA ALA A 344 7.40 -8.30 15.12
C ALA A 344 8.62 -7.54 15.69
N LEU A 345 8.85 -6.29 15.27
CA LEU A 345 9.92 -5.43 15.79
C LEU A 345 9.75 -5.19 17.29
N MET A 346 8.53 -4.88 17.75
CA MET A 346 8.23 -4.71 19.18
C MET A 346 8.42 -6.01 19.98
N ALA A 347 8.08 -7.17 19.41
CA ALA A 347 8.32 -8.47 20.04
C ALA A 347 9.82 -8.75 20.22
N TRP A 348 10.65 -8.47 19.22
CA TRP A 348 12.11 -8.60 19.35
C TRP A 348 12.70 -7.61 20.36
N ALA A 349 12.17 -6.38 20.43
CA ALA A 349 12.55 -5.43 21.48
C ALA A 349 12.19 -5.95 22.88
N ALA A 350 11.00 -6.54 23.05
CA ALA A 350 10.60 -7.16 24.32
C ALA A 350 11.48 -8.38 24.67
N LEU A 351 11.79 -9.24 23.70
CA LEU A 351 12.66 -10.40 23.88
C LEU A 351 14.07 -9.98 24.33
N LEU A 352 14.62 -8.93 23.73
CA LEU A 352 15.90 -8.35 24.12
C LEU A 352 15.88 -7.93 25.60
N LEU A 353 14.83 -7.27 26.06
CA LEU A 353 14.70 -6.88 27.47
C LEU A 353 14.48 -8.07 28.42
N ILE A 354 13.77 -9.11 27.98
CA ILE A 354 13.60 -10.37 28.73
C ILE A 354 14.95 -11.07 28.95
N ALA A 355 15.82 -11.07 27.93
CA ALA A 355 17.14 -11.69 27.97
C ALA A 355 18.11 -10.98 28.92
N LEU A 356 17.90 -9.68 29.18
CA LEU A 356 18.71 -8.94 30.15
C LEU A 356 18.46 -9.44 31.59
N PRO A 357 19.50 -9.60 32.42
CA PRO A 357 19.34 -10.04 33.81
C PRO A 357 18.66 -8.97 34.68
N ALA A 358 17.92 -9.42 35.69
CA ALA A 358 17.39 -8.56 36.73
C ALA A 358 18.49 -8.25 37.74
N GLY A 359 18.95 -6.99 37.86
CA GLY A 359 19.80 -6.58 38.98
C GLY A 359 20.95 -5.63 38.65
N GLY A 360 21.44 -4.95 39.70
CA GLY A 360 22.38 -3.83 39.65
C GLY A 360 23.82 -4.15 39.21
N PRO A 361 24.75 -3.18 39.35
CA PRO A 361 26.04 -3.12 38.64
C PRO A 361 27.03 -4.28 38.91
N ARG A 362 26.72 -5.18 39.84
CA ARG A 362 27.58 -6.31 40.25
C ARG A 362 27.45 -7.57 39.38
N ARG A 363 26.34 -7.76 38.66
CA ARG A 363 26.25 -8.85 37.66
C ARG A 363 26.80 -8.34 36.34
N ARG A 364 28.02 -8.76 35.98
CA ARG A 364 28.62 -8.54 34.66
C ARG A 364 27.79 -9.31 33.64
N ALA A 365 26.65 -8.75 33.22
CA ALA A 365 26.05 -9.13 31.94
C ALA A 365 27.14 -9.00 30.86
N PRO A 366 27.14 -9.82 29.81
CA PRO A 366 28.06 -9.68 28.68
C PRO A 366 27.67 -8.44 27.86
N ARG A 367 27.76 -7.24 28.47
CA ARG A 367 27.33 -5.95 27.92
C ARG A 367 28.05 -5.64 26.63
N ALA A 368 29.35 -5.96 26.56
CA ALA A 368 30.17 -5.80 25.37
C ALA A 368 29.70 -6.74 24.25
N THR A 369 29.47 -8.02 24.53
CA THR A 369 28.97 -8.98 23.52
C THR A 369 27.62 -8.56 22.97
N LEU A 370 26.69 -8.10 23.83
CA LEU A 370 25.39 -7.63 23.38
C LEU A 370 25.50 -6.35 22.56
N ALA A 371 26.34 -5.41 23.00
CA ALA A 371 26.60 -4.18 22.26
C ALA A 371 27.21 -4.47 20.88
N ILE A 372 28.14 -5.42 20.79
CA ILE A 372 28.74 -5.88 19.53
C ILE A 372 27.66 -6.53 18.65
N ALA A 373 26.83 -7.41 19.19
CA ALA A 373 25.74 -8.03 18.43
C ALA A 373 24.75 -6.99 17.89
N CYS A 374 24.34 -6.02 18.71
CA CYS A 374 23.49 -4.90 18.29
C CYS A 374 24.17 -4.02 17.24
N ALA A 375 25.48 -3.77 17.37
CA ALA A 375 26.23 -2.99 16.38
C ALA A 375 26.36 -3.73 15.05
N LEU A 376 26.57 -5.05 15.09
CA LEU A 376 26.59 -5.90 13.89
C LEU A 376 25.22 -5.92 13.18
N LEU A 377 24.11 -5.85 13.92
CA LEU A 377 22.77 -5.73 13.32
C LEU A 377 22.55 -4.40 12.59
N LEU A 378 23.22 -3.32 12.98
CA LEU A 378 23.09 -2.03 12.26
C LEU A 378 23.58 -2.12 10.81
N VAL A 379 24.51 -3.03 10.51
CA VAL A 379 25.08 -3.21 9.16
C VAL A 379 24.02 -3.65 8.14
N PRO A 380 23.31 -4.80 8.31
CA PRO A 380 22.22 -5.19 7.41
C PRO A 380 20.98 -4.29 7.52
N MET A 381 20.79 -3.57 8.64
CA MET A 381 19.70 -2.59 8.77
C MET A 381 19.92 -1.34 7.91
N ALA A 382 21.16 -0.89 7.72
CA ALA A 382 21.49 0.32 6.98
C ALA A 382 20.96 0.36 5.53
N PRO A 383 21.16 -0.66 4.67
CA PRO A 383 20.62 -0.63 3.31
C PRO A 383 19.09 -0.65 3.29
N LEU A 384 18.45 -1.36 4.23
CA LEU A 384 16.99 -1.35 4.38
C LEU A 384 16.48 0.05 4.76
N GLN A 385 17.18 0.73 5.67
CA GLN A 385 16.84 2.10 6.04
C GLN A 385 17.09 3.10 4.90
N TRP A 386 18.14 2.88 4.10
CA TRP A 386 18.45 3.70 2.94
C TRP A 386 17.37 3.61 1.86
N ALA A 387 16.63 2.50 1.80
CA ALA A 387 15.48 2.33 0.91
C ALA A 387 14.40 3.40 1.14
N ALA A 388 14.36 4.06 2.31
CA ALA A 388 13.50 5.22 2.56
C ALA A 388 13.72 6.39 1.58
N LEU A 389 14.87 6.46 0.92
CA LEU A 389 15.17 7.48 -0.09
C LEU A 389 14.74 7.08 -1.50
N GLN A 390 14.21 5.86 -1.69
CA GLN A 390 13.68 5.43 -2.98
C GLN A 390 12.49 6.31 -3.39
N ARG A 391 12.31 6.45 -4.70
CA ARG A 391 11.30 7.32 -5.30
C ARG A 391 10.04 6.51 -5.60
N HIS A 392 8.89 7.03 -5.18
CA HIS A 392 7.57 6.39 -5.38
C HIS A 392 6.67 7.20 -6.32
N ASP A 393 7.28 8.09 -7.10
CA ASP A 393 6.58 9.11 -7.89
C ASP A 393 5.64 8.50 -8.94
N ALA A 394 6.03 7.39 -9.59
CA ALA A 394 5.20 6.71 -10.59
C ALA A 394 3.91 6.17 -9.97
N VAL A 395 4.00 5.51 -8.82
CA VAL A 395 2.82 4.96 -8.10
C VAL A 395 1.90 6.09 -7.62
N GLN A 396 2.48 7.19 -7.14
CA GLN A 396 1.70 8.37 -6.73
C GLN A 396 1.00 9.03 -7.91
N PHE A 397 1.67 9.11 -9.06
CA PHE A 397 1.10 9.61 -10.30
C PHE A 397 -0.10 8.76 -10.74
N GLU A 398 0.05 7.43 -10.82
CA GLU A 398 -1.05 6.52 -11.21
C GLU A 398 -2.25 6.65 -10.26
N ARG A 399 -2.01 6.75 -8.95
CA ARG A 399 -3.09 7.00 -7.96
C ARG A 399 -3.77 8.36 -8.15
N SER A 400 -3.01 9.38 -8.51
CA SER A 400 -3.50 10.73 -8.78
C SER A 400 -4.41 10.76 -10.00
N VAL A 401 -4.04 10.06 -11.07
CA VAL A 401 -4.86 9.87 -12.27
C VAL A 401 -6.12 9.07 -11.93
N GLY A 402 -6.02 8.02 -11.10
CA GLY A 402 -7.19 7.23 -10.65
C GLY A 402 -8.19 8.08 -9.88
N THR A 403 -7.69 9.00 -9.07
CA THR A 403 -8.51 9.97 -8.35
C THR A 403 -9.11 11.02 -9.28
N LEU A 404 -8.41 11.41 -10.35
CA LEU A 404 -8.98 12.28 -11.38
C LEU A 404 -10.15 11.61 -12.08
N ALA A 405 -10.04 10.31 -12.41
CA ALA A 405 -11.15 9.54 -12.97
C ALA A 405 -12.37 9.56 -12.03
N LEU A 406 -12.17 9.33 -10.73
CA LEU A 406 -13.23 9.41 -9.71
C LEU A 406 -13.82 10.84 -9.61
N ALA A 407 -12.97 11.87 -9.64
CA ALA A 407 -13.39 13.27 -9.58
C ALA A 407 -14.24 13.66 -10.79
N MET A 408 -13.90 13.18 -11.98
CA MET A 408 -14.67 13.39 -13.21
C MET A 408 -15.89 12.45 -13.32
N GLY A 409 -15.94 11.38 -12.53
CA GLY A 409 -16.96 10.33 -12.66
C GLY A 409 -16.78 9.48 -13.91
N VAL A 410 -15.53 9.27 -14.32
CA VAL A 410 -15.14 8.39 -15.43
C VAL A 410 -14.95 6.98 -14.90
N ARG A 411 -15.60 5.98 -15.52
CA ARG A 411 -15.49 4.57 -15.10
C ARG A 411 -14.27 3.90 -15.75
N ASP A 412 -13.07 4.37 -15.40
CA ASP A 412 -11.81 3.75 -15.87
C ASP A 412 -11.29 2.72 -14.86
N ALA A 413 -11.61 1.44 -15.13
CA ALA A 413 -11.20 0.30 -14.32
C ALA A 413 -9.68 0.21 -14.12
N ARG A 414 -8.89 0.51 -15.15
CA ARG A 414 -7.43 0.36 -15.15
C ARG A 414 -6.78 1.30 -14.15
N THR A 415 -7.22 2.55 -14.16
CA THR A 415 -6.60 3.61 -13.36
C THR A 415 -7.24 3.71 -11.97
N ILE A 416 -8.57 3.52 -11.83
CA ILE A 416 -9.21 3.46 -10.51
C ILE A 416 -8.66 2.30 -9.67
N GLY A 417 -8.40 1.15 -10.29
CA GLY A 417 -7.85 -0.04 -9.62
C GLY A 417 -6.51 0.20 -8.89
N GLN A 418 -5.75 1.23 -9.26
CA GLN A 418 -4.50 1.62 -8.59
C GLN A 418 -4.74 2.27 -7.22
N THR A 419 -5.96 2.77 -6.98
CA THR A 419 -6.36 3.43 -5.73
C THR A 419 -7.19 2.52 -4.83
N PHE A 420 -8.14 1.78 -5.43
CA PHE A 420 -9.06 0.89 -4.73
C PHE A 420 -9.52 -0.24 -5.67
N PRO A 421 -9.54 -1.52 -5.21
CA PRO A 421 -9.78 -2.66 -6.09
C PRO A 421 -11.23 -2.79 -6.59
N PHE A 422 -12.22 -2.23 -5.88
CA PHE A 422 -13.64 -2.37 -6.24
C PHE A 422 -14.20 -1.09 -6.85
N ILE A 423 -14.23 -1.02 -8.18
CA ILE A 423 -14.51 0.22 -8.95
C ILE A 423 -15.88 0.83 -8.62
N ASP A 424 -16.94 0.01 -8.61
CA ASP A 424 -18.31 0.47 -8.31
C ASP A 424 -18.41 1.07 -6.90
N GLN A 425 -17.75 0.42 -5.94
CA GLN A 425 -17.70 0.90 -4.58
C GLN A 425 -16.85 2.18 -4.47
N ALA A 426 -15.73 2.30 -5.20
CA ALA A 426 -14.93 3.52 -5.25
C ALA A 426 -15.74 4.70 -5.78
N LEU A 427 -16.46 4.53 -6.90
CA LEU A 427 -17.33 5.55 -7.49
C LEU A 427 -18.45 5.94 -6.54
N SER A 428 -19.09 4.95 -5.88
CA SER A 428 -20.14 5.20 -4.89
C SER A 428 -19.62 5.99 -3.69
N ILE A 429 -18.45 5.63 -3.16
CA ILE A 429 -17.83 6.31 -2.01
C ILE A 429 -17.41 7.72 -2.40
N ALA A 430 -16.82 7.92 -3.58
CA ALA A 430 -16.29 9.21 -4.03
C ALA A 430 -17.38 10.26 -4.27
N ARG A 431 -18.64 9.85 -4.48
CA ARG A 431 -19.74 10.75 -4.81
C ARG A 431 -19.93 11.89 -3.80
N VAL A 432 -20.14 11.56 -2.52
CA VAL A 432 -20.42 12.58 -1.49
C VAL A 432 -19.18 13.43 -1.18
N PRO A 433 -17.97 12.87 -0.99
CA PRO A 433 -16.75 13.67 -0.83
C PRO A 433 -16.48 14.62 -2.00
N ARG A 434 -16.80 14.22 -3.23
CA ARG A 434 -16.71 15.10 -4.41
C ARG A 434 -17.71 16.25 -4.33
N GLU A 435 -18.98 15.96 -4.09
CA GLU A 435 -20.06 16.96 -4.01
C GLU A 435 -19.85 17.94 -2.85
N ARG A 436 -19.26 17.50 -1.73
CA ARG A 436 -19.01 18.33 -0.54
C ARG A 436 -17.59 18.90 -0.46
N HIS A 437 -16.77 18.71 -1.49
CA HIS A 437 -15.37 19.15 -1.54
C HIS A 437 -14.54 18.72 -0.32
N TRP A 438 -14.57 17.43 0.01
CA TRP A 438 -13.78 16.85 1.10
C TRP A 438 -12.49 16.21 0.61
N SER A 439 -11.47 16.20 1.48
CA SER A 439 -10.17 15.58 1.21
C SER A 439 -9.58 16.09 -0.12
N ILE A 440 -9.08 15.18 -0.96
CA ILE A 440 -8.46 15.47 -2.26
C ILE A 440 -9.40 16.20 -3.23
N PHE A 441 -10.72 16.00 -3.12
CA PHE A 441 -11.72 16.68 -3.95
C PHE A 441 -11.92 18.16 -3.57
N ALA A 442 -11.26 18.62 -2.51
CA ALA A 442 -11.20 20.03 -2.13
C ALA A 442 -10.11 20.81 -2.89
N THR A 443 -9.24 20.16 -3.65
CA THR A 443 -8.07 20.80 -4.27
C THR A 443 -8.07 20.66 -5.79
N PRO A 444 -7.68 21.70 -6.55
CA PRO A 444 -7.42 21.55 -7.98
C PRO A 444 -6.34 20.49 -8.24
N PRO A 445 -6.41 19.77 -9.38
CA PRO A 445 -7.45 19.84 -10.41
C PRO A 445 -8.65 18.89 -10.14
N TRP A 446 -8.70 18.21 -8.99
CA TRP A 446 -9.81 17.30 -8.65
C TRP A 446 -11.08 18.03 -8.21
N ARG A 447 -10.93 19.20 -7.59
CA ARG A 447 -12.06 20.08 -7.26
C ARG A 447 -12.82 20.42 -8.54
N ASP A 448 -14.14 20.22 -8.53
CA ASP A 448 -15.04 20.57 -9.62
C ASP A 448 -14.68 19.94 -10.98
N ALA A 449 -13.88 18.86 -10.98
CA ALA A 449 -13.38 18.25 -12.22
C ALA A 449 -14.52 17.86 -13.17
N ALA A 450 -15.58 17.24 -12.65
CA ALA A 450 -16.76 16.86 -13.44
C ALA A 450 -17.53 18.07 -13.99
N SER A 451 -17.77 19.10 -13.17
CA SER A 451 -18.52 20.30 -13.57
C SER A 451 -17.72 21.27 -14.45
N THR A 452 -16.39 21.12 -14.48
CA THR A 452 -15.52 21.89 -15.37
C THR A 452 -15.70 21.46 -16.83
N ILE A 453 -16.00 20.19 -17.08
CA ILE A 453 -16.27 19.70 -18.44
C ILE A 453 -17.52 20.39 -19.00
N GLY A 454 -17.39 21.00 -20.17
CA GLY A 454 -18.45 21.79 -20.80
C GLY A 454 -18.53 23.26 -20.34
N ALA A 455 -17.78 23.65 -19.30
CA ALA A 455 -17.69 25.04 -18.85
C ALA A 455 -16.61 25.81 -19.62
N PRO A 456 -16.69 27.17 -19.68
CA PRO A 456 -15.58 27.98 -20.15
C PRO A 456 -14.34 27.75 -19.28
N SER A 457 -13.17 27.60 -19.91
CA SER A 457 -11.90 27.34 -19.23
C SER A 457 -11.55 28.39 -18.16
N GLY A 458 -12.01 29.63 -18.34
CA GLY A 458 -11.69 30.77 -17.47
C GLY A 458 -10.20 31.13 -17.44
N THR A 459 -9.35 30.37 -18.15
CA THR A 459 -7.90 30.56 -18.16
C THR A 459 -7.51 31.59 -19.20
N THR A 460 -6.77 32.61 -18.78
CA THR A 460 -6.20 33.60 -19.69
C THR A 460 -4.88 33.05 -20.26
N VAL A 461 -4.88 32.69 -21.54
CA VAL A 461 -3.65 32.30 -22.25
C VAL A 461 -2.75 33.52 -22.36
N ARG A 462 -1.53 33.40 -21.86
CA ARG A 462 -0.51 34.45 -21.94
C ARG A 462 0.24 34.30 -23.27
N GLY A 463 0.12 35.28 -24.16
CA GLY A 463 0.65 35.20 -25.52
C GLY A 463 2.18 35.05 -25.62
N ASP A 464 2.90 35.34 -24.54
CA ASP A 464 4.34 35.21 -24.34
C ASP A 464 4.79 33.84 -23.78
N VAL A 465 3.86 32.99 -23.35
CA VAL A 465 4.16 31.69 -22.71
C VAL A 465 3.71 30.54 -23.62
N ALA A 466 4.68 29.80 -24.18
CA ALA A 466 4.41 28.68 -25.07
C ALA A 466 4.65 27.35 -24.36
N CYS A 467 3.69 26.41 -24.45
CA CYS A 467 3.99 25.02 -24.14
C CYS A 467 4.46 24.27 -25.40
N ARG A 468 5.32 23.27 -25.21
CA ARG A 468 5.59 22.21 -26.19
C ARG A 468 5.03 20.89 -25.68
N GLY A 469 4.60 20.04 -26.60
CA GLY A 469 3.97 18.78 -26.23
C GLY A 469 3.17 18.16 -27.36
N GLY A 470 2.37 17.16 -27.01
CA GLY A 470 1.40 16.54 -27.89
C GLY A 470 0.65 15.41 -27.18
N ILE A 471 -0.48 15.00 -27.76
CA ILE A 471 -1.14 13.76 -27.41
C ILE A 471 -0.51 12.65 -28.25
N ASP A 472 0.12 11.68 -27.59
CA ASP A 472 0.78 10.56 -28.26
C ASP A 472 -0.25 9.46 -28.58
N GLU A 473 -1.19 9.21 -27.66
CA GLU A 473 -2.16 8.12 -27.76
C GLU A 473 -3.53 8.50 -27.19
N ALA A 474 -4.58 7.95 -27.80
CA ALA A 474 -5.95 7.95 -27.29
C ALA A 474 -6.49 6.51 -27.26
N GLU A 475 -7.11 6.11 -26.16
CA GLU A 475 -7.65 4.78 -25.89
C GLU A 475 -9.13 4.87 -25.50
N SER A 476 -9.95 3.92 -25.96
CA SER A 476 -11.33 3.78 -25.47
C SER A 476 -11.36 3.18 -24.06
N ILE A 477 -12.28 3.66 -23.23
CA ILE A 477 -12.51 3.10 -21.88
C ILE A 477 -13.65 2.09 -21.99
N GLY A 478 -13.35 0.81 -21.74
CA GLY A 478 -14.33 -0.28 -21.98
C GLY A 478 -15.65 -0.12 -21.24
N ASP A 479 -15.60 0.47 -20.05
CA ASP A 479 -16.75 0.68 -19.17
C ASP A 479 -17.38 2.08 -19.28
N ASP A 480 -16.82 2.99 -20.09
CA ASP A 480 -17.30 4.37 -20.23
C ASP A 480 -17.07 4.94 -21.65
N SER A 481 -18.11 4.92 -22.48
CA SER A 481 -18.03 5.40 -23.86
C SER A 481 -18.04 6.93 -23.99
N ARG A 482 -18.22 7.68 -22.90
CA ARG A 482 -18.31 9.15 -22.94
C ARG A 482 -16.94 9.81 -23.05
N TYR A 483 -15.90 9.11 -22.62
CA TYR A 483 -14.54 9.64 -22.52
C TYR A 483 -13.52 8.72 -23.20
N LEU A 484 -12.45 9.33 -23.68
CA LEU A 484 -11.22 8.66 -24.09
C LEU A 484 -10.14 8.94 -23.05
N ARG A 485 -9.33 7.92 -22.77
CA ARG A 485 -8.10 8.08 -22.02
C ARG A 485 -7.01 8.54 -22.97
N ILE A 486 -6.36 9.66 -22.68
CA ILE A 486 -5.28 10.21 -23.49
C ILE A 486 -3.96 10.15 -22.74
N THR A 487 -2.88 9.87 -23.46
CA THR A 487 -1.51 9.96 -22.94
C THR A 487 -0.66 10.81 -23.88
N GLY A 488 0.35 11.47 -23.33
CA GLY A 488 1.19 12.38 -24.09
C GLY A 488 2.24 13.05 -23.22
N TRP A 489 2.68 14.23 -23.63
CA TRP A 489 3.57 15.06 -22.82
C TRP A 489 3.33 16.55 -23.01
N LEU A 490 3.66 17.34 -21.98
CA LEU A 490 3.48 18.78 -21.94
C LEU A 490 4.60 19.44 -21.12
N HIS A 491 5.18 20.52 -21.65
CA HIS A 491 6.25 21.28 -21.01
C HIS A 491 6.13 22.77 -21.31
N ASP A 492 6.19 23.61 -20.28
CA ASP A 492 6.30 25.08 -20.39
C ASP A 492 7.76 25.42 -20.70
N THR A 493 8.02 25.77 -21.95
CA THR A 493 9.38 26.10 -22.40
C THR A 493 9.85 27.47 -21.98
N THR A 494 8.94 28.40 -21.65
CA THR A 494 9.29 29.76 -21.27
C THR A 494 9.88 29.78 -19.86
N HIS A 495 9.34 28.98 -18.94
CA HIS A 495 9.79 28.90 -17.55
C HIS A 495 10.57 27.63 -17.20
N ASP A 496 10.86 26.79 -18.20
CA ASP A 496 11.56 25.50 -18.06
C ASP A 496 10.94 24.60 -16.96
N ARG A 497 9.62 24.39 -17.06
CA ARG A 497 8.87 23.62 -16.04
C ARG A 497 7.81 22.72 -16.66
N VAL A 498 7.41 21.71 -15.89
CA VAL A 498 6.28 20.85 -16.22
C VAL A 498 5.02 21.39 -15.52
N PRO A 499 3.96 21.78 -16.23
CA PRO A 499 2.67 22.14 -15.64
C PRO A 499 2.10 20.98 -14.81
N HIS A 500 1.61 21.18 -13.59
CA HIS A 500 1.09 20.06 -12.77
C HIS A 500 -0.16 19.38 -13.38
N SER A 501 -0.97 20.16 -14.09
CA SER A 501 -2.17 19.70 -14.79
C SER A 501 -2.46 20.60 -15.99
N ALA A 502 -3.32 20.15 -16.90
CA ALA A 502 -3.82 21.00 -17.97
C ALA A 502 -5.29 20.70 -18.28
N GLN A 503 -5.95 21.68 -18.88
CA GLN A 503 -7.27 21.55 -19.46
C GLN A 503 -7.14 21.28 -20.96
N VAL A 504 -7.95 20.37 -21.48
CA VAL A 504 -8.15 20.22 -22.93
C VAL A 504 -9.30 21.13 -23.31
N VAL A 505 -9.08 22.07 -24.21
CA VAL A 505 -10.02 23.17 -24.52
C VAL A 505 -10.26 23.25 -26.02
N ASP A 506 -11.51 23.46 -26.42
CA ASP A 506 -11.87 23.63 -27.83
C ASP A 506 -11.54 25.04 -28.37
N ALA A 507 -11.90 25.28 -29.63
CA ALA A 507 -11.74 26.58 -30.29
C ALA A 507 -12.59 27.70 -29.65
N ARG A 508 -13.70 27.36 -28.98
CA ARG A 508 -14.61 28.29 -28.29
C ARG A 508 -14.17 28.61 -26.86
N GLY A 509 -13.11 27.96 -26.36
CA GLY A 509 -12.65 28.14 -24.99
C GLY A 509 -13.39 27.27 -23.97
N VAL A 510 -14.13 26.26 -24.42
CA VAL A 510 -14.86 25.32 -23.57
C VAL A 510 -13.97 24.15 -23.21
N VAL A 511 -13.97 23.74 -21.93
CA VAL A 511 -13.19 22.60 -21.47
C VAL A 511 -13.86 21.30 -21.91
N ARG A 512 -13.06 20.44 -22.53
CA ARG A 512 -13.43 19.15 -23.10
C ARG A 512 -12.77 17.96 -22.40
N GLY A 513 -11.76 18.23 -21.56
CA GLY A 513 -11.01 17.21 -20.86
C GLY A 513 -10.06 17.79 -19.82
N LEU A 514 -9.53 16.92 -18.97
CA LEU A 514 -8.55 17.24 -17.93
C LEU A 514 -7.42 16.22 -17.94
N LEU A 515 -6.20 16.67 -17.68
CA LEU A 515 -5.02 15.80 -17.61
C LEU A 515 -4.11 16.17 -16.45
N LEU A 516 -3.34 15.18 -15.98
CA LEU A 516 -2.28 15.32 -14.99
C LEU A 516 -0.94 14.99 -15.64
N THR A 517 0.08 15.82 -15.40
CA THR A 517 1.45 15.49 -15.74
C THR A 517 2.16 14.81 -14.55
N GLY A 518 3.33 14.23 -14.79
CA GLY A 518 4.10 13.51 -13.79
C GLY A 518 4.63 12.17 -14.27
N HIS A 519 4.14 11.69 -15.42
CA HIS A 519 4.62 10.46 -16.03
C HIS A 519 6.06 10.63 -16.54
N PHE A 520 6.89 9.62 -16.30
CA PHE A 520 8.31 9.65 -16.64
C PHE A 520 8.52 9.63 -18.16
N ARG A 521 9.29 10.59 -18.69
CA ARG A 521 9.61 10.76 -20.12
C ARG A 521 11.08 11.15 -20.31
N PRO A 522 12.02 10.21 -20.10
CA PRO A 522 13.46 10.49 -20.24
C PRO A 522 13.85 10.79 -21.69
N ASP A 523 13.10 10.26 -22.65
CA ASP A 523 13.20 10.57 -24.08
C ASP A 523 12.92 12.05 -24.37
N VAL A 524 11.87 12.62 -23.76
CA VAL A 524 11.54 14.04 -23.86
C VAL A 524 12.60 14.89 -23.16
N ALA A 525 13.08 14.44 -22.00
CA ALA A 525 14.13 15.15 -21.27
C ALA A 525 15.44 15.22 -22.06
N ALA A 526 15.82 14.14 -22.73
CA ALA A 526 16.99 14.10 -23.59
C ALA A 526 16.83 15.00 -24.82
N ALA A 527 15.61 15.13 -25.35
CA ALA A 527 15.33 15.95 -26.53
C ALA A 527 15.11 17.45 -26.23
N LEU A 528 14.64 17.80 -25.04
CA LEU A 528 14.34 19.19 -24.65
C LEU A 528 15.26 19.71 -23.54
N THR A 529 15.12 19.17 -22.33
CA THR A 529 15.74 19.70 -21.10
C THR A 529 15.60 18.67 -19.97
N PRO A 530 16.57 18.54 -19.06
CA PRO A 530 16.45 17.69 -17.89
C PRO A 530 15.18 17.95 -17.04
N ALA A 531 14.66 19.17 -17.03
CA ALA A 531 13.41 19.51 -16.33
C ALA A 531 12.18 18.77 -16.89
N ALA A 532 12.20 18.38 -18.17
CA ALA A 532 11.11 17.68 -18.84
C ALA A 532 11.04 16.17 -18.54
N THR A 533 11.85 15.68 -17.60
CA THR A 533 11.86 14.26 -17.16
C THR A 533 10.47 13.73 -16.76
N ARG A 534 9.57 14.62 -16.32
CA ARG A 534 8.18 14.29 -15.92
C ARG A 534 7.12 14.95 -16.77
N ALA A 535 7.49 15.39 -17.98
CA ALA A 535 6.57 16.06 -18.88
C ALA A 535 5.41 15.16 -19.34
N GLY A 536 5.50 13.84 -19.16
CA GLY A 536 4.44 12.92 -19.56
C GLY A 536 3.14 13.14 -18.79
N PHE A 537 2.02 12.98 -19.48
CA PHE A 537 0.69 13.10 -18.89
C PHE A 537 -0.23 11.92 -19.19
N VAL A 538 -1.25 11.78 -18.34
CA VAL A 538 -2.44 10.96 -18.57
C VAL A 538 -3.67 11.79 -18.22
N GLY A 539 -4.71 11.68 -19.02
CA GLY A 539 -5.95 12.42 -18.80
C GLY A 539 -7.14 11.82 -19.51
N PHE A 540 -8.26 12.54 -19.43
CA PHE A 540 -9.55 12.13 -20.00
C PHE A 540 -10.12 13.28 -20.84
N VAL A 541 -10.58 12.97 -22.04
CA VAL A 541 -11.23 13.90 -22.98
C VAL A 541 -12.55 13.32 -23.47
N LEU A 542 -13.52 14.15 -23.83
CA LEU A 542 -14.78 13.68 -24.39
C LEU A 542 -14.56 12.90 -25.70
N ALA A 543 -15.26 11.78 -25.84
CA ALA A 543 -15.07 10.88 -26.98
C ALA A 543 -15.57 11.46 -28.31
N GLU A 544 -16.50 12.40 -28.27
CA GLU A 544 -16.96 13.12 -29.48
C GLU A 544 -15.90 14.05 -30.09
N ASP A 545 -14.83 14.36 -29.34
CA ASP A 545 -13.70 15.18 -29.84
C ASP A 545 -12.60 14.33 -30.50
N GLU A 546 -12.86 13.07 -30.79
CA GLU A 546 -11.96 12.21 -31.57
C GLU A 546 -11.61 12.88 -32.92
N GLY A 547 -10.31 13.10 -33.18
CA GLY A 547 -9.85 13.76 -34.40
C GLY A 547 -10.08 15.28 -34.44
N ALA A 548 -10.59 15.90 -33.38
CA ALA A 548 -10.79 17.34 -33.32
C ALA A 548 -9.49 18.09 -32.96
N ASP A 549 -9.35 19.31 -33.49
CA ASP A 549 -8.29 20.23 -33.12
C ASP A 549 -8.64 20.95 -31.81
N LEU A 550 -7.78 20.77 -30.81
CA LEU A 550 -7.95 21.26 -29.45
C LEU A 550 -6.70 22.03 -28.99
N ARG A 551 -6.78 22.59 -27.78
CA ARG A 551 -5.64 23.18 -27.09
C ARG A 551 -5.45 22.54 -25.72
N LEU A 552 -4.21 22.25 -25.36
CA LEU A 552 -3.83 21.98 -23.99
C LEU A 552 -3.48 23.32 -23.35
N VAL A 553 -4.14 23.66 -22.25
CA VAL A 553 -3.98 24.94 -21.56
C VAL A 553 -3.60 24.68 -20.11
N ASP A 554 -2.46 25.24 -19.68
CA ASP A 554 -2.04 25.22 -18.28
C ASP A 554 -2.82 26.29 -17.48
N PRO A 555 -3.71 25.91 -16.55
CA PRO A 555 -4.49 26.86 -15.78
C PRO A 555 -3.66 27.71 -14.81
N GLU A 556 -2.47 27.24 -14.38
CA GLU A 556 -1.62 27.95 -13.42
C GLU A 556 -0.59 28.84 -14.11
N GLY A 557 0.03 28.34 -15.18
CA GLY A 557 1.06 29.06 -15.93
C GLY A 557 0.59 29.86 -17.12
N GLY A 558 -0.62 29.60 -17.61
CA GLY A 558 -1.21 30.30 -18.76
C GLY A 558 -0.56 29.95 -20.10
N CYS A 559 0.32 28.94 -20.16
CA CYS A 559 0.86 28.44 -21.43
C CYS A 559 -0.20 27.64 -22.18
N ALA A 560 -0.14 27.66 -23.52
CA ALA A 560 -1.01 26.85 -24.35
C ALA A 560 -0.26 26.15 -25.49
N LEU A 561 -0.81 25.03 -25.94
CA LEU A 561 -0.34 24.24 -27.07
C LEU A 561 -1.54 23.78 -27.92
N ARG A 562 -1.46 23.93 -29.25
CA ARG A 562 -2.43 23.32 -30.17
C ARG A 562 -2.11 21.85 -30.37
N THR A 563 -3.14 21.00 -30.37
CA THR A 563 -2.99 19.56 -30.55
C THR A 563 -4.25 18.98 -31.21
N THR A 564 -4.20 17.72 -31.63
CA THR A 564 -5.33 17.01 -32.20
C THR A 564 -5.48 15.70 -31.44
N VAL A 565 -6.71 15.31 -31.08
CA VAL A 565 -6.93 14.01 -30.44
C VAL A 565 -6.73 12.91 -31.49
N PRO A 566 -5.78 11.97 -31.31
CA PRO A 566 -5.58 10.89 -32.26
C PRO A 566 -6.86 10.09 -32.47
N ARG A 567 -7.15 9.70 -33.72
CA ARG A 567 -8.24 8.77 -34.01
C ARG A 567 -7.96 7.41 -33.39
N LEU A 568 -9.00 6.77 -32.91
CA LEU A 568 -8.92 5.43 -32.35
C LEU A 568 -8.64 4.43 -33.47
N VAL A 569 -7.74 3.49 -33.23
CA VAL A 569 -7.58 2.31 -34.11
C VAL A 569 -8.67 1.29 -33.80
N TYR A 570 -9.07 1.17 -32.54
CA TYR A 570 -10.11 0.26 -32.09
C TYR A 570 -10.94 0.84 -30.93
N ARG A 571 -12.13 0.27 -30.73
CA ARG A 571 -13.02 0.51 -29.58
C ARG A 571 -13.26 -0.81 -28.85
N ILE A 572 -13.29 -0.75 -27.53
CA ILE A 572 -13.68 -1.88 -26.69
C ILE A 572 -15.19 -1.81 -26.49
N ARG A 573 -15.88 -2.92 -26.75
CA ARG A 573 -17.32 -3.06 -26.49
C ARG A 573 -17.55 -4.05 -25.34
N PRO A 574 -18.54 -3.80 -24.46
CA PRO A 574 -19.00 -4.79 -23.50
C PRO A 574 -19.54 -6.02 -24.25
N GLY A 575 -19.09 -7.21 -23.85
CA GLY A 575 -19.54 -8.48 -24.41
C GLY A 575 -18.39 -9.44 -24.70
N SER A 576 -18.65 -10.74 -24.54
CA SER A 576 -17.70 -11.85 -24.73
C SER A 576 -18.27 -12.98 -25.60
N GLU A 577 -19.49 -12.79 -26.13
CA GLU A 577 -20.19 -13.81 -26.93
C GLU A 577 -19.66 -13.86 -28.36
N SER A 578 -19.56 -15.05 -28.93
CA SER A 578 -19.08 -15.25 -30.30
C SER A 578 -19.96 -14.56 -31.36
N ALA A 579 -21.27 -14.44 -31.10
CA ALA A 579 -22.22 -13.72 -31.94
C ALA A 579 -21.86 -12.22 -32.15
N ALA A 580 -20.99 -11.66 -31.32
CA ALA A 580 -20.55 -10.28 -31.43
C ALA A 580 -19.41 -10.08 -32.45
N ALA A 581 -18.69 -11.13 -32.85
CA ALA A 581 -17.65 -11.02 -33.86
C ALA A 581 -18.21 -11.09 -35.29
N SER A 582 -17.64 -10.29 -36.19
CA SER A 582 -17.99 -10.25 -37.61
C SER A 582 -16.88 -10.73 -38.53
N VAL A 583 -15.70 -11.01 -37.98
CA VAL A 583 -14.49 -11.38 -38.74
C VAL A 583 -14.38 -12.90 -38.78
N GLY A 584 -14.30 -13.49 -39.96
CA GLY A 584 -14.02 -14.91 -40.14
C GLY A 584 -12.53 -15.23 -40.32
N ALA A 585 -12.19 -16.51 -40.27
CA ALA A 585 -10.83 -17.02 -40.37
C ALA A 585 -10.15 -16.68 -41.70
N GLU A 586 -10.92 -16.42 -42.76
CA GLU A 586 -10.43 -15.98 -44.07
C GLU A 586 -9.76 -14.60 -44.04
N ARG A 587 -9.95 -13.84 -42.96
CA ARG A 587 -9.30 -12.52 -42.77
C ARG A 587 -7.95 -12.58 -42.11
N VAL A 588 -7.51 -13.74 -41.65
CA VAL A 588 -6.18 -13.92 -41.09
C VAL A 588 -5.18 -14.04 -42.25
N VAL A 589 -4.47 -12.96 -42.54
CA VAL A 589 -3.47 -12.89 -43.62
C VAL A 589 -2.24 -13.72 -43.27
N SER A 590 -1.81 -13.66 -42.01
CA SER A 590 -0.69 -14.46 -41.51
C SER A 590 -0.82 -14.61 -39.99
N GLN A 591 -0.57 -15.82 -39.49
CA GLN A 591 -0.47 -16.06 -38.05
C GLN A 591 0.92 -15.75 -37.50
N GLY A 592 1.94 -15.55 -38.35
CA GLY A 592 3.32 -15.35 -37.91
C GLY A 592 3.73 -16.38 -36.84
N GLU A 593 4.16 -15.88 -35.69
CA GLU A 593 4.52 -16.68 -34.52
C GLU A 593 3.34 -16.91 -33.54
N TRP A 594 2.15 -16.36 -33.81
CA TRP A 594 0.91 -16.64 -33.05
C TRP A 594 0.31 -17.99 -33.46
N LEU A 595 1.06 -19.05 -33.19
CA LEU A 595 0.69 -20.44 -33.50
C LEU A 595 -0.05 -21.14 -32.35
N GLY A 596 -0.25 -20.46 -31.23
CA GLY A 596 -0.90 -20.96 -30.04
C GLY A 596 -2.28 -20.38 -29.82
N THR A 597 -2.70 -20.32 -28.56
CA THR A 597 -4.00 -19.79 -28.13
C THR A 597 -3.79 -18.76 -27.01
N ASP A 598 -4.64 -18.77 -26.00
CA ASP A 598 -4.43 -18.06 -24.73
C ASP A 598 -3.92 -19.03 -23.65
N GLU A 599 -3.48 -18.51 -22.51
CA GLU A 599 -2.93 -19.32 -21.41
C GLU A 599 -3.88 -20.42 -20.90
N SER A 600 -5.20 -20.23 -21.04
CA SER A 600 -6.21 -21.19 -20.60
C SER A 600 -6.66 -22.18 -21.69
N ASP A 601 -6.09 -22.15 -22.90
CA ASP A 601 -6.61 -22.80 -24.11
C ASP A 601 -8.14 -22.65 -24.26
N SER A 602 -8.62 -21.43 -24.06
CA SER A 602 -10.04 -21.14 -24.11
C SER A 602 -10.56 -21.25 -25.55
N ARG A 603 -11.77 -21.77 -25.72
CA ARG A 603 -12.39 -21.98 -27.03
C ARG A 603 -13.80 -21.39 -27.07
N PRO A 604 -13.93 -20.09 -27.40
CA PRO A 604 -15.23 -19.48 -27.64
C PRO A 604 -15.99 -20.28 -28.71
N ALA A 605 -17.29 -20.52 -28.49
CA ALA A 605 -18.08 -21.39 -29.35
C ALA A 605 -18.13 -20.87 -30.80
N GLY A 606 -17.80 -21.73 -31.76
CA GLY A 606 -17.81 -21.40 -33.19
C GLY A 606 -16.64 -20.53 -33.67
N MET A 607 -15.58 -20.41 -32.87
CA MET A 607 -14.45 -19.52 -33.19
C MET A 607 -13.11 -20.25 -33.28
N LYS A 608 -12.24 -19.68 -34.12
CA LYS A 608 -10.83 -20.01 -34.21
C LYS A 608 -10.04 -19.00 -33.40
N VAL A 609 -9.28 -19.50 -32.42
CA VAL A 609 -8.38 -18.70 -31.57
C VAL A 609 -6.97 -18.75 -32.15
N ILE A 610 -6.32 -17.59 -32.18
CA ILE A 610 -4.89 -17.43 -32.51
C ILE A 610 -4.24 -16.57 -31.43
N GLY A 611 -3.12 -17.00 -30.88
CA GLY A 611 -2.43 -16.22 -29.86
C GLY A 611 -0.96 -16.53 -29.72
N SER A 612 -0.27 -15.67 -28.98
CA SER A 612 1.17 -15.75 -28.74
C SER A 612 1.55 -16.85 -27.74
N TRP A 613 0.60 -17.36 -26.95
CA TRP A 613 0.87 -18.39 -25.95
C TRP A 613 1.05 -19.78 -26.59
N VAL A 614 2.31 -20.21 -26.78
CA VAL A 614 2.63 -21.52 -27.39
C VAL A 614 3.24 -22.48 -26.36
N ARG A 615 4.27 -22.03 -25.64
CA ARG A 615 5.07 -22.78 -24.66
C ARG A 615 5.08 -22.09 -23.29
N GLY A 616 4.93 -20.78 -23.24
CA GLY A 616 4.79 -20.03 -21.99
C GLY A 616 5.00 -18.52 -22.12
N HIS A 617 5.17 -17.83 -21.00
CA HIS A 617 5.24 -16.36 -20.88
C HIS A 617 6.38 -15.68 -21.67
N GLY A 618 7.35 -16.42 -22.20
CA GLY A 618 8.46 -15.87 -22.98
C GLY A 618 8.20 -15.84 -24.49
N ASP A 619 7.06 -16.35 -24.96
CA ASP A 619 6.74 -16.36 -26.38
C ASP A 619 6.25 -14.98 -26.84
N THR A 620 6.84 -14.49 -27.92
CA THR A 620 6.52 -13.22 -28.57
C THR A 620 6.16 -13.47 -30.03
N GLY A 621 5.50 -12.51 -30.67
CA GLY A 621 5.14 -12.70 -32.07
C GLY A 621 4.15 -11.68 -32.60
N ALA A 622 3.77 -11.86 -33.87
CA ALA A 622 2.70 -11.07 -34.46
C ALA A 622 1.76 -11.87 -35.35
N ALA A 623 0.49 -11.48 -35.37
CA ALA A 623 -0.50 -11.90 -36.35
C ALA A 623 -0.92 -10.70 -37.22
N ARG A 624 -1.24 -10.96 -38.50
CA ARG A 624 -1.76 -9.96 -39.44
C ARG A 624 -3.16 -10.33 -39.89
N LEU A 625 -4.09 -9.39 -39.74
CA LEU A 625 -5.49 -9.54 -40.13
C LEU A 625 -5.88 -8.42 -41.11
N SER A 626 -6.68 -8.74 -42.13
CA SER A 626 -7.23 -7.77 -43.08
C SER A 626 -8.62 -7.33 -42.64
N LEU A 627 -8.70 -6.13 -42.06
CA LEU A 627 -9.87 -5.63 -41.35
C LEU A 627 -10.36 -4.30 -41.92
N ALA A 628 -11.66 -4.05 -41.82
CA ALA A 628 -12.35 -2.81 -42.16
C ALA A 628 -12.81 -2.07 -40.89
N PRO A 629 -13.00 -0.74 -40.93
CA PRO A 629 -13.76 -0.04 -39.89
C PRO A 629 -15.13 -0.69 -39.67
N GLY A 630 -15.48 -0.97 -38.42
CA GLY A 630 -16.69 -1.69 -38.00
C GLY A 630 -16.52 -3.21 -37.86
N ASP A 631 -15.41 -3.79 -38.33
CA ASP A 631 -15.13 -5.21 -38.09
C ASP A 631 -14.94 -5.48 -36.59
N ARG A 632 -15.48 -6.60 -36.10
CA ARG A 632 -15.46 -7.01 -34.69
C ARG A 632 -14.80 -8.37 -34.54
N LEU A 633 -13.88 -8.46 -33.59
CA LEU A 633 -13.19 -9.70 -33.20
C LEU A 633 -13.14 -9.79 -31.67
N LEU A 634 -12.98 -11.00 -31.14
CA LEU A 634 -12.72 -11.14 -29.70
C LEU A 634 -11.22 -11.01 -29.44
N TYR A 635 -10.87 -10.29 -28.38
CA TYR A 635 -9.51 -10.09 -27.93
C TYR A 635 -9.39 -10.47 -26.46
N ARG A 636 -8.26 -11.07 -26.10
CA ARG A 636 -7.90 -11.43 -24.72
C ARG A 636 -6.40 -11.25 -24.53
N SER A 637 -5.99 -10.89 -23.31
CA SER A 637 -4.59 -10.76 -22.92
C SER A 637 -4.34 -11.35 -21.54
N GLY A 638 -3.07 -11.55 -21.22
CA GLY A 638 -2.66 -11.84 -19.86
C GLY A 638 -2.81 -10.65 -18.91
N PRO A 639 -2.54 -10.86 -17.61
CA PRO A 639 -2.72 -9.84 -16.58
C PRO A 639 -1.72 -8.66 -16.69
N SER A 640 -0.65 -8.80 -17.47
CA SER A 640 0.36 -7.76 -17.74
C SER A 640 0.14 -7.18 -19.14
N ALA A 641 0.16 -5.85 -19.27
CA ALA A 641 -0.11 -5.13 -20.52
C ALA A 641 0.93 -4.03 -20.79
N GLY A 642 0.94 -3.49 -22.00
CA GLY A 642 1.80 -2.36 -22.41
C GLY A 642 2.89 -2.73 -23.43
N ARG A 643 3.13 -4.03 -23.65
CA ARG A 643 3.99 -4.55 -24.73
C ARG A 643 3.21 -5.23 -25.85
N GLN A 644 1.90 -5.32 -25.68
CA GLN A 644 0.94 -5.78 -26.68
C GLN A 644 0.40 -4.55 -27.40
N TYR A 645 0.47 -4.53 -28.73
CA TYR A 645 0.04 -3.38 -29.52
C TYR A 645 -0.47 -3.79 -30.89
N VAL A 646 -1.28 -2.93 -31.49
CA VAL A 646 -1.74 -3.05 -32.86
C VAL A 646 -1.20 -1.89 -33.69
N GLU A 647 -0.78 -2.16 -34.91
CA GLU A 647 -0.34 -1.14 -35.87
C GLU A 647 -0.95 -1.41 -37.24
N VAL A 648 -1.18 -0.35 -38.01
CA VAL A 648 -1.56 -0.47 -39.41
C VAL A 648 -0.29 -0.68 -40.23
N VAL A 649 -0.23 -1.80 -40.94
CA VAL A 649 0.93 -2.16 -41.76
C VAL A 649 1.20 -1.07 -42.79
N GLY A 650 2.45 -0.62 -42.87
CA GLY A 650 2.86 0.43 -43.81
C GLY A 650 2.53 1.87 -43.38
N GLN A 651 1.97 2.07 -42.19
CA GLN A 651 1.72 3.41 -41.63
C GLN A 651 2.55 3.65 -40.36
N PRO A 652 3.70 4.32 -40.47
CA PRO A 652 4.51 4.70 -39.32
C PRO A 652 3.71 5.54 -38.31
N GLY A 653 3.85 5.24 -37.02
CA GLY A 653 3.13 5.97 -35.95
C GLY A 653 1.69 5.54 -35.70
N SER A 654 1.19 4.52 -36.41
CA SER A 654 -0.14 3.92 -36.18
C SER A 654 -0.19 2.94 -34.99
N ARG A 655 0.95 2.67 -34.35
CA ARG A 655 1.06 1.79 -33.19
C ARG A 655 0.19 2.30 -32.04
N ARG A 656 -0.70 1.44 -31.54
CA ARG A 656 -1.53 1.67 -30.36
C ARG A 656 -1.47 0.47 -29.44
N THR A 657 -1.31 0.72 -28.15
CA THR A 657 -1.31 -0.31 -27.12
C THR A 657 -2.64 -1.04 -27.14
N LEU A 658 -2.62 -2.37 -27.06
CA LEU A 658 -3.83 -3.20 -26.92
C LEU A 658 -4.30 -3.20 -25.45
N PRO A 659 -5.60 -3.38 -25.20
CA PRO A 659 -6.13 -3.24 -23.85
C PRO A 659 -5.72 -4.43 -22.97
N ARG A 660 -5.67 -4.23 -21.65
CA ARG A 660 -5.58 -5.37 -20.72
C ARG A 660 -6.95 -6.03 -20.61
N ALA A 661 -7.09 -7.25 -21.11
CA ALA A 661 -8.36 -7.98 -21.19
C ALA A 661 -8.22 -9.42 -20.66
N ILE A 662 -8.37 -9.62 -19.35
CA ILE A 662 -8.28 -10.97 -18.73
C ILE A 662 -9.42 -11.88 -19.21
N ASP A 663 -10.59 -11.30 -19.45
CA ASP A 663 -11.73 -11.95 -20.07
C ASP A 663 -11.79 -11.56 -21.55
N TRP A 664 -12.46 -12.39 -22.36
CA TRP A 664 -12.71 -12.06 -23.76
C TRP A 664 -13.53 -10.78 -23.88
N VAL A 665 -13.02 -9.82 -24.65
CA VAL A 665 -13.72 -8.57 -24.97
C VAL A 665 -13.89 -8.42 -26.47
N VAL A 666 -14.92 -7.72 -26.90
CA VAL A 666 -15.11 -7.38 -28.31
C VAL A 666 -14.25 -6.15 -28.64
N LEU A 667 -13.34 -6.33 -29.59
CA LEU A 667 -12.54 -5.26 -30.19
C LEU A 667 -13.16 -4.91 -31.55
N GLU A 668 -13.75 -3.72 -31.64
CA GLU A 668 -14.31 -3.15 -32.86
C GLU A 668 -13.26 -2.25 -33.52
N VAL A 669 -12.92 -2.50 -34.78
CA VAL A 669 -11.98 -1.66 -35.53
C VAL A 669 -12.63 -0.30 -35.79
N ALA A 670 -12.01 0.77 -35.28
CA ALA A 670 -12.54 2.12 -35.39
C ALA A 670 -11.98 2.86 -36.61
N SER A 671 -10.71 2.63 -36.95
CA SER A 671 -10.04 3.23 -38.09
C SER A 671 -8.90 2.35 -38.58
N THR A 672 -8.68 2.35 -39.89
CA THR A 672 -7.56 1.67 -40.56
C THR A 672 -6.58 2.65 -41.20
N GLY A 673 -6.65 3.93 -40.81
CA GLY A 673 -5.86 5.02 -41.40
C GLY A 673 -6.48 5.61 -42.68
N PRO A 674 -5.78 6.53 -43.37
CA PRO A 674 -6.34 7.26 -44.50
C PRO A 674 -6.50 6.39 -45.76
N GLY A 675 -7.75 6.14 -46.18
CA GLY A 675 -8.10 6.02 -47.62
C GLY A 675 -8.48 4.65 -48.19
N GLY A 676 -8.60 3.57 -47.41
CA GLY A 676 -8.99 2.24 -47.93
C GLY A 676 -10.20 1.63 -47.19
N PRO A 677 -11.04 0.81 -47.86
CA PRO A 677 -12.15 0.11 -47.20
C PRO A 677 -11.67 -1.00 -46.24
N ARG A 678 -10.43 -1.49 -46.41
CA ARG A 678 -9.75 -2.47 -45.55
C ARG A 678 -8.26 -2.17 -45.48
N SER A 679 -7.60 -2.54 -44.39
CA SER A 679 -6.14 -2.51 -44.26
C SER A 679 -5.64 -3.70 -43.44
N GLU A 680 -4.37 -4.03 -43.60
CA GLU A 680 -3.71 -5.02 -42.74
C GLU A 680 -3.39 -4.40 -41.38
N LEU A 681 -4.02 -4.92 -40.33
CA LEU A 681 -3.68 -4.64 -38.94
C LEU A 681 -2.75 -5.74 -38.44
N ARG A 682 -1.62 -5.34 -37.89
CA ARG A 682 -0.65 -6.23 -37.27
C ARG A 682 -0.80 -6.15 -35.77
N PHE A 683 -1.26 -7.24 -35.17
CA PHE A 683 -1.34 -7.44 -33.73
C PHE A 683 0.00 -8.02 -33.29
N VAL A 684 0.66 -7.36 -32.35
CA VAL A 684 1.99 -7.72 -31.87
C VAL A 684 1.94 -7.95 -30.38
N ASP A 685 2.56 -9.04 -29.95
CA ASP A 685 2.95 -9.27 -28.58
C ASP A 685 4.47 -9.28 -28.49
N ALA A 686 5.01 -8.21 -27.91
CA ALA A 686 6.44 -8.07 -27.70
C ALA A 686 6.84 -8.38 -26.26
N GLY A 687 5.96 -8.94 -25.44
CA GLY A 687 6.21 -9.24 -24.03
C GLY A 687 6.91 -10.58 -23.79
N ASP A 688 7.89 -10.59 -22.90
CA ASP A 688 8.66 -11.79 -22.51
C ASP A 688 8.58 -12.06 -20.99
N GLY A 689 7.73 -11.30 -20.30
CA GLY A 689 7.53 -11.37 -18.85
C GLY A 689 6.28 -12.14 -18.44
N TRP A 690 6.19 -12.43 -17.13
CA TRP A 690 5.03 -13.13 -16.58
C TRP A 690 3.71 -12.41 -16.87
N GLY A 691 2.74 -13.17 -17.37
CA GLY A 691 1.42 -12.67 -17.73
C GLY A 691 1.37 -11.74 -18.94
N GLU A 692 2.45 -11.64 -19.72
CA GLU A 692 2.44 -10.93 -21.01
C GLU A 692 2.10 -11.94 -22.11
N TRP A 693 0.87 -11.91 -22.61
CA TRP A 693 0.43 -12.67 -23.77
C TRP A 693 -0.78 -12.02 -24.44
N SER A 694 -1.07 -12.35 -25.70
CA SER A 694 -2.27 -11.90 -26.43
C SER A 694 -2.89 -13.00 -27.27
N ALA A 695 -4.21 -12.99 -27.35
CA ALA A 695 -4.99 -13.85 -28.22
C ALA A 695 -6.14 -13.08 -28.88
N VAL A 696 -6.45 -13.49 -30.11
CA VAL A 696 -7.60 -13.03 -30.88
C VAL A 696 -8.44 -14.23 -31.27
N ALA A 697 -9.77 -14.12 -31.18
CA ALA A 697 -10.68 -15.11 -31.72
C ALA A 697 -11.54 -14.51 -32.85
N VAL A 698 -11.64 -15.26 -33.94
CA VAL A 698 -12.40 -14.95 -35.16
C VAL A 698 -13.37 -16.10 -35.44
N ASN A 699 -14.43 -15.86 -36.21
CA ASN A 699 -15.38 -16.92 -36.59
C ASN A 699 -14.65 -18.02 -37.37
N ALA A 700 -14.94 -19.28 -37.05
CA ALA A 700 -14.26 -20.43 -37.64
C ALA A 700 -14.72 -20.74 -39.08
N ASP A 701 -15.94 -20.31 -39.42
CA ASP A 701 -16.62 -20.54 -40.71
C ASP A 701 -16.37 -19.42 -41.74
#